data_AF-A0A418GFQ3-F1
#
_entry.id   AF-A0A418GFQ3-F1
#
_cell.length_a   1.000
_cell.length_b   1.000
_cell.length_c   1.000
_cell.angle_alpha   90.00
_cell.angle_beta   90.00
_cell.angle_gamma   90.00
#
_symmetry.space_group_name_H-M   'P 1'
#
loop_
_entity.id
_entity.type
_entity.pdbx_description
1 polymer ?
#
loop_
_entity_poly.entity_id
_entity_poly.type
_entity_poly.pdbx_seq_one_letter_code
_entity_poly.pdbx_strand_id
1 'polypeptide(L)'
;LYDLQQDALLWNGTAFSAAHGTEATSKITNVTAGNLTASSTDAVNGSQLKTTNDNVTTNTTNIATNTTNITNLTDAVDSLGDDSLLWNKTAGAFSAAHGTDATSKITNVKAGDLTAGSTDAVNGSQLKTTNDNVSTNTTNIATNTTNITNLTDSVGDLKDDSLLWNKAAGAFSAAHGTEATSKITNLLAGKISSNSTDAINGSQLYGVADSFTSYLGGGADISDTGVLSGPTYTIGGTDYTNVGDALAAINTSFSTSLGDALLWDATAGKFSAKHGINNAPSVITDVANGAVSSTSSDAINGSQLYGVSDYIADALGGNAVVNTDGSITTPTYAIAGGSYNNVGDALEAIDTTLDDALLWDTTANGGNGAFSAAHGKDKTASVITNVANGAVSATSSDAINGSQLYSTNKYIADALGGDAEVNADGTITAPTYTIANTDYNNVGEALDALDNNALLWDEDAGAYNASHDGNASKITNVAAGDLSTTSTDAVNGSQLNATNILVTQNSQMINQLAGNTSETYIEENGAGINYVRTNDTGLTFTDASAAGIGSTAVGYNTVAKGDSSVAMGYNSFAKGDSSVAIGQGSYSGVDTGIALGSSSVSSRVIVKGSRNTSVSEEGVVIGYDTTDGELLGALSIGDDGKYRQIINVADGSEAHDAVTVRQLQNAIGAVATTPTKYYHANSTAEDSLAVGEDSLAMGAKTIVNGNAGIGIGLNTLVLADAINGIAIGSNARANHADSIAMGNGSQTTRGAQTNYTAYNMDAPQNSVGEFSVGSEDGQRQITNVAAGSADTDAVNVGQLKVTDAQVSQNTQSITNLNTQVTNLDTRVTNIENGIGDIVTTGSTKYFKTNTDGADANAQGKDSVAIGSGSIAAADNSVALGTGSVADEENTISVGSSTNQRRITNVAAGVNATDAVNVSQLKS
;
A
#
# COMPACT_ATOMS: atom_id res chain seq x y z
N LEU A 1 -41.60 -0.94 146.83
CA LEU A 1 -40.12 -0.91 146.78
C LEU A 1 -39.51 -2.30 146.63
N TYR A 2 -40.20 -3.37 147.03
CA TYR A 2 -39.68 -4.75 146.91
C TYR A 2 -39.60 -5.22 145.44
N ASP A 3 -40.59 -4.84 144.62
CA ASP A 3 -40.82 -5.38 143.27
C ASP A 3 -39.78 -4.93 142.23
N LEU A 4 -39.05 -3.84 142.50
CA LEU A 4 -38.03 -3.29 141.58
C LEU A 4 -36.75 -4.13 141.47
N GLN A 5 -36.59 -5.19 142.28
CA GLN A 5 -35.41 -6.06 142.23
C GLN A 5 -35.53 -7.23 141.23
N GLN A 6 -36.70 -7.51 140.66
CA GLN A 6 -36.89 -8.66 139.75
C GLN A 6 -36.78 -8.26 138.27
N ASP A 7 -37.50 -7.22 137.85
CA ASP A 7 -37.70 -6.91 136.42
C ASP A 7 -36.68 -5.92 135.84
N ALA A 8 -35.89 -5.25 136.68
CA ALA A 8 -34.87 -4.30 136.24
C ALA A 8 -33.58 -5.00 135.79
N LEU A 9 -32.83 -4.39 134.87
CA LEU A 9 -31.42 -4.73 134.67
C LEU A 9 -30.65 -4.41 135.95
N LEU A 10 -30.19 -5.45 136.64
CA LEU A 10 -29.50 -5.32 137.93
C LEU A 10 -28.02 -5.00 137.71
N TRP A 11 -27.54 -3.92 138.33
CA TRP A 11 -26.10 -3.65 138.46
C TRP A 11 -25.49 -4.62 139.47
N ASN A 12 -24.61 -5.52 139.02
CA ASN A 12 -23.99 -6.54 139.88
C ASN A 12 -22.68 -6.06 140.58
N GLY A 13 -22.32 -4.79 140.41
CA GLY A 13 -21.04 -4.21 140.87
C GLY A 13 -20.06 -3.90 139.74
N THR A 14 -20.13 -4.61 138.60
CA THR A 14 -19.24 -4.41 137.44
C THR A 14 -19.96 -4.25 136.10
N ALA A 15 -21.18 -4.78 135.97
CA ALA A 15 -22.02 -4.67 134.78
C ALA A 15 -23.52 -4.72 135.13
N PHE A 16 -24.36 -4.26 134.19
CA PHE A 16 -25.80 -4.54 134.20
C PHE A 16 -26.08 -5.93 133.65
N SER A 17 -26.73 -6.79 134.44
CA SER A 17 -27.02 -8.18 134.06
C SER A 17 -28.48 -8.38 133.62
N ALA A 18 -28.65 -9.01 132.45
CA ALA A 18 -29.94 -9.42 131.89
C ALA A 18 -30.36 -10.84 132.31
N ALA A 19 -29.87 -11.33 133.46
CA ALA A 19 -30.12 -12.69 133.95
C ALA A 19 -31.16 -12.80 135.09
N HIS A 20 -31.64 -11.65 135.62
CA HIS A 20 -32.77 -11.56 136.56
C HIS A 20 -32.70 -12.53 137.75
N GLY A 21 -31.53 -12.63 138.39
CA GLY A 21 -31.32 -13.51 139.56
C GLY A 21 -31.09 -15.00 139.24
N THR A 22 -31.10 -15.38 137.96
CA THR A 22 -30.74 -16.73 137.48
C THR A 22 -29.36 -16.72 136.81
N GLU A 23 -28.82 -17.89 136.46
CA GLU A 23 -27.58 -17.99 135.66
C GLU A 23 -27.83 -17.87 134.13
N ALA A 24 -29.08 -17.69 133.68
CA ALA A 24 -29.45 -17.62 132.27
C ALA A 24 -29.65 -16.17 131.78
N THR A 25 -28.76 -15.68 130.92
CA THR A 25 -28.85 -14.34 130.34
C THR A 25 -29.90 -14.27 129.22
N SER A 26 -30.81 -13.29 129.31
CA SER A 26 -31.80 -13.01 128.27
C SER A 26 -31.26 -12.08 127.19
N LYS A 27 -31.86 -12.11 125.98
CA LYS A 27 -31.57 -11.14 124.91
C LYS A 27 -32.19 -9.79 125.26
N ILE A 28 -31.39 -8.73 125.26
CA ILE A 28 -31.90 -7.36 125.36
C ILE A 28 -32.46 -6.96 123.98
N THR A 29 -33.78 -6.78 123.89
CA THR A 29 -34.48 -6.34 122.67
C THR A 29 -34.84 -4.85 122.76
N ASN A 30 -35.27 -4.25 121.65
CA ASN A 30 -35.56 -2.80 121.54
C ASN A 30 -34.39 -1.88 121.93
N VAL A 31 -33.15 -2.37 121.82
CA VAL A 31 -31.94 -1.57 121.99
C VAL A 31 -31.85 -0.55 120.84
N THR A 32 -32.11 0.71 121.16
CA THR A 32 -31.81 1.86 120.29
C THR A 32 -30.36 1.79 119.80
N ALA A 33 -30.09 2.24 118.58
CA ALA A 33 -28.73 2.22 118.04
C ALA A 33 -27.78 3.01 118.96
N GLY A 34 -26.81 2.32 119.57
CA GLY A 34 -25.85 2.91 120.51
C GLY A 34 -24.95 3.93 119.83
N ASN A 35 -24.51 4.97 120.54
CA ASN A 35 -23.71 6.02 119.95
C ASN A 35 -22.32 5.48 119.55
N LEU A 36 -21.91 5.65 118.30
CA LEU A 36 -20.68 5.04 117.75
C LEU A 36 -19.46 5.97 117.90
N THR A 37 -19.14 6.34 119.15
CA THR A 37 -17.95 7.13 119.49
C THR A 37 -16.86 6.26 120.13
N ALA A 38 -15.59 6.69 120.02
CA ALA A 38 -14.44 5.92 120.52
C ALA A 38 -14.39 5.71 122.05
N SER A 39 -15.21 6.46 122.81
CA SER A 39 -15.38 6.33 124.26
C SER A 39 -16.77 5.80 124.66
N SER A 40 -17.55 5.30 123.70
CA SER A 40 -18.90 4.82 123.96
C SER A 40 -18.89 3.46 124.65
N THR A 41 -19.72 3.33 125.68
CA THR A 41 -20.07 2.06 126.31
C THR A 41 -21.48 1.60 125.96
N ASP A 42 -22.12 2.24 124.98
CA ASP A 42 -23.47 1.87 124.53
C ASP A 42 -23.46 0.50 123.85
N ALA A 43 -24.48 -0.31 124.11
CA ALA A 43 -24.65 -1.58 123.43
C ALA A 43 -25.02 -1.36 121.95
N VAL A 44 -24.18 -1.80 121.03
CA VAL A 44 -24.51 -1.80 119.60
C VAL A 44 -25.57 -2.85 119.29
N ASN A 45 -26.54 -2.49 118.47
CA ASN A 45 -27.61 -3.40 118.07
C ASN A 45 -27.32 -4.13 116.75
N GLY A 46 -28.19 -5.08 116.38
CA GLY A 46 -28.00 -5.94 115.21
C GLY A 46 -27.92 -5.21 113.87
N SER A 47 -28.58 -4.06 113.69
CA SER A 47 -28.49 -3.31 112.44
C SER A 47 -27.18 -2.54 112.32
N GLN A 48 -26.63 -2.03 113.43
CA GLN A 48 -25.29 -1.41 113.44
C GLN A 48 -24.21 -2.42 113.07
N LEU A 49 -24.24 -3.62 113.66
CA LEU A 49 -23.31 -4.68 113.32
C LEU A 49 -23.47 -5.16 111.86
N LYS A 50 -24.70 -5.20 111.35
CA LYS A 50 -24.97 -5.50 109.93
C LYS A 50 -24.38 -4.45 108.99
N THR A 51 -24.57 -3.15 109.26
CA THR A 51 -23.93 -2.06 108.50
C THR A 51 -22.41 -2.17 108.51
N THR A 52 -21.79 -2.48 109.66
CA THR A 52 -20.35 -2.74 109.73
C THR A 52 -19.94 -3.93 108.86
N ASN A 53 -20.68 -5.04 108.90
CA ASN A 53 -20.38 -6.22 108.09
C ASN A 53 -20.57 -5.98 106.58
N ASP A 54 -21.52 -5.14 106.18
CA ASP A 54 -21.74 -4.76 104.77
C ASP A 54 -20.66 -3.79 104.28
N ASN A 55 -20.19 -2.88 105.14
CA ASN A 55 -19.00 -2.06 104.87
C ASN A 55 -17.73 -2.91 104.77
N VAL A 56 -17.56 -3.92 105.64
CA VAL A 56 -16.44 -4.88 105.54
C VAL A 56 -16.51 -5.67 104.23
N THR A 57 -17.69 -6.16 103.85
CA THR A 57 -17.89 -6.87 102.57
C THR A 57 -17.57 -5.96 101.38
N THR A 58 -18.02 -4.71 101.42
CA THR A 58 -17.70 -3.69 100.40
C THR A 58 -16.19 -3.44 100.32
N ASN A 59 -15.51 -3.33 101.47
CA ASN A 59 -14.05 -3.19 101.53
C ASN A 59 -13.34 -4.43 100.97
N THR A 60 -13.82 -5.66 101.23
CA THR A 60 -13.27 -6.88 100.63
C THR A 60 -13.38 -6.87 99.10
N THR A 61 -14.52 -6.47 98.55
CA THR A 61 -14.71 -6.30 97.09
C THR A 61 -13.80 -5.22 96.50
N ASN A 62 -13.67 -4.08 97.19
CA ASN A 62 -12.79 -2.99 96.78
C ASN A 62 -11.30 -3.41 96.82
N ILE A 63 -10.90 -4.19 97.83
CA ILE A 63 -9.54 -4.76 97.92
C ILE A 63 -9.29 -5.72 96.76
N ALA A 64 -10.21 -6.64 96.46
CA ALA A 64 -10.07 -7.55 95.32
C ALA A 64 -9.96 -6.80 93.98
N THR A 65 -10.79 -5.77 93.77
CA THR A 65 -10.71 -4.89 92.61
C THR A 65 -9.37 -4.16 92.52
N ASN A 66 -8.88 -3.64 93.65
CA ASN A 66 -7.58 -2.99 93.71
C ASN A 66 -6.42 -3.95 93.45
N THR A 67 -6.50 -5.21 93.91
CA THR A 67 -5.50 -6.24 93.57
C THR A 67 -5.45 -6.48 92.07
N THR A 68 -6.60 -6.69 91.41
CA THR A 68 -6.66 -6.84 89.93
C THR A 68 -6.12 -5.61 89.20
N ASN A 69 -6.46 -4.40 89.66
CA ASN A 69 -5.95 -3.16 89.08
C ASN A 69 -4.43 -3.03 89.25
N ILE A 70 -3.86 -3.48 90.38
CA ILE A 70 -2.42 -3.50 90.63
C ILE A 70 -1.74 -4.52 89.71
N THR A 71 -2.27 -5.73 89.56
CA THR A 71 -1.74 -6.72 88.59
C THR A 71 -1.73 -6.17 87.17
N ASN A 72 -2.86 -5.62 86.70
CA ASN A 72 -2.94 -5.00 85.37
C ASN A 72 -1.94 -3.84 85.18
N LEU A 73 -1.64 -3.09 86.24
CA LEU A 73 -0.61 -2.04 86.22
C LEU A 73 0.81 -2.61 86.22
N THR A 74 1.06 -3.73 86.90
CA THR A 74 2.34 -4.45 86.85
C THR A 74 2.59 -5.00 85.44
N ASP A 75 1.63 -5.74 84.87
CA ASP A 75 1.71 -6.31 83.53
C ASP A 75 1.96 -5.22 82.46
N ALA A 76 1.32 -4.04 82.62
CA ALA A 76 1.52 -2.89 81.74
C ALA A 76 2.88 -2.19 81.92
N VAL A 77 3.44 -2.18 83.14
CA VAL A 77 4.78 -1.63 83.43
C VAL A 77 5.87 -2.57 82.91
N ASP A 78 5.70 -3.88 83.06
CA ASP A 78 6.63 -4.87 82.54
C ASP A 78 6.63 -4.87 81.00
N SER A 79 5.45 -4.80 80.38
CA SER A 79 5.30 -4.61 78.91
C SER A 79 5.98 -3.32 78.41
N LEU A 80 5.87 -2.22 79.16
CA LEU A 80 6.57 -0.97 78.86
C LEU A 80 8.09 -1.10 79.01
N GLY A 81 8.58 -2.06 79.81
CA GLY A 81 9.99 -2.39 79.93
C GLY A 81 10.57 -2.93 78.63
N ASP A 82 9.90 -3.89 77.99
CA ASP A 82 10.34 -4.50 76.73
C ASP A 82 10.30 -3.52 75.54
N ASP A 83 9.28 -2.65 75.48
CA ASP A 83 9.14 -1.63 74.42
C ASP A 83 10.03 -0.38 74.62
N SER A 84 10.71 -0.23 75.77
CA SER A 84 11.51 0.96 76.08
C SER A 84 12.96 0.91 75.58
N LEU A 85 13.51 2.08 75.22
CA LEU A 85 14.96 2.29 75.06
C LEU A 85 15.65 2.30 76.43
N LEU A 86 15.91 1.12 76.99
CA LEU A 86 16.51 0.96 78.31
C LEU A 86 18.03 1.18 78.30
N TRP A 87 18.55 1.77 79.38
CA TRP A 87 19.99 1.91 79.59
C TRP A 87 20.63 0.56 79.95
N ASN A 88 21.41 -0.01 79.03
CA ASN A 88 22.18 -1.20 79.29
C ASN A 88 23.47 -0.84 80.05
N LYS A 89 23.46 -1.08 81.37
CA LYS A 89 24.57 -0.77 82.28
C LYS A 89 25.88 -1.49 81.93
N THR A 90 25.81 -2.64 81.27
CA THR A 90 26.99 -3.43 80.85
C THR A 90 27.58 -2.89 79.55
N ALA A 91 26.74 -2.44 78.61
CA ALA A 91 27.17 -1.84 77.34
C ALA A 91 27.57 -0.36 77.48
N GLY A 92 27.12 0.32 78.55
CA GLY A 92 27.37 1.75 78.75
C GLY A 92 26.59 2.65 77.78
N ALA A 93 25.44 2.18 77.29
CA ALA A 93 24.63 2.85 76.28
C ALA A 93 23.14 2.50 76.42
N PHE A 94 22.27 3.29 75.80
CA PHE A 94 20.87 2.91 75.58
C PHE A 94 20.78 1.79 74.54
N SER A 95 19.99 0.75 74.83
CA SER A 95 19.78 -0.40 73.94
C SER A 95 18.47 -0.26 73.18
N ALA A 96 18.52 -0.51 71.87
CA ALA A 96 17.35 -0.64 71.01
C ALA A 96 16.98 -2.12 70.73
N ALA A 97 17.34 -3.03 71.63
CA ALA A 97 17.24 -4.48 71.38
C ALA A 97 15.94 -5.15 71.87
N HIS A 98 15.04 -4.41 72.53
CA HIS A 98 13.69 -4.87 72.94
C HIS A 98 13.67 -6.27 73.59
N GLY A 99 14.43 -6.45 74.67
CA GLY A 99 14.55 -7.74 75.38
C GLY A 99 15.33 -8.85 74.65
N THR A 100 15.77 -8.64 73.41
CA THR A 100 16.49 -9.63 72.59
C THR A 100 17.99 -9.30 72.42
N ASP A 101 18.75 -10.22 71.82
CA ASP A 101 20.15 -9.99 71.42
C ASP A 101 20.29 -9.14 70.13
N ALA A 102 19.20 -8.76 69.47
CA ALA A 102 19.21 -8.11 68.15
C ALA A 102 18.89 -6.59 68.25
N THR A 103 19.84 -5.74 67.88
CA THR A 103 19.66 -4.27 67.91
C THR A 103 18.75 -3.77 66.79
N SER A 104 17.66 -3.07 67.15
CA SER A 104 16.72 -2.47 66.20
C SER A 104 17.21 -1.13 65.62
N LYS A 105 16.59 -0.70 64.52
CA LYS A 105 16.87 0.60 63.88
C LYS A 105 16.23 1.74 64.67
N ILE A 106 17.03 2.72 65.09
CA ILE A 106 16.51 4.01 65.57
C ILE A 106 16.22 4.88 64.33
N THR A 107 14.93 5.10 64.03
CA THR A 107 14.46 5.98 62.94
C THR A 107 14.08 7.37 63.47
N ASN A 108 13.80 8.31 62.56
CA ASN A 108 13.50 9.72 62.88
C ASN A 108 14.60 10.47 63.65
N VAL A 109 15.85 9.95 63.62
CA VAL A 109 17.04 10.68 64.08
C VAL A 109 17.22 11.93 63.23
N LYS A 110 17.02 13.10 63.83
CA LYS A 110 17.33 14.40 63.24
C LYS A 110 18.80 14.41 62.80
N ALA A 111 19.12 15.09 61.70
CA ALA A 111 20.52 15.27 61.31
C ALA A 111 21.30 15.95 62.46
N GLY A 112 22.28 15.23 63.01
CA GLY A 112 23.12 15.69 64.11
C GLY A 112 24.07 16.79 63.67
N ASP A 113 24.52 17.65 64.58
CA ASP A 113 25.50 18.66 64.21
C ASP A 113 26.85 18.00 63.82
N LEU A 114 27.49 18.53 62.77
CA LEU A 114 28.74 18.00 62.19
C LEU A 114 29.96 18.84 62.61
N THR A 115 29.88 19.50 63.77
CA THR A 115 30.98 20.27 64.36
C THR A 115 31.98 19.38 65.12
N ALA A 116 33.22 19.86 65.24
CA ALA A 116 34.27 19.16 65.96
C ALA A 116 33.94 19.10 67.47
N GLY A 117 33.75 17.88 67.99
CA GLY A 117 33.33 17.63 69.38
C GLY A 117 31.83 17.42 69.55
N SER A 118 31.03 17.45 68.47
CA SER A 118 29.64 17.01 68.50
C SER A 118 29.51 15.55 68.97
N THR A 119 28.52 15.29 69.81
CA THR A 119 28.14 13.94 70.27
C THR A 119 26.79 13.50 69.72
N ASP A 120 26.24 14.21 68.73
CA ASP A 120 24.96 13.86 68.11
C ASP A 120 25.08 12.58 67.27
N ALA A 121 24.00 11.79 67.25
CA ALA A 121 23.90 10.65 66.36
C ALA A 121 23.70 11.12 64.90
N VAL A 122 24.70 10.90 64.04
CA VAL A 122 24.55 11.14 62.60
C VAL A 122 23.56 10.16 61.98
N ASN A 123 22.71 10.65 61.08
CA ASN A 123 21.69 9.83 60.43
C ASN A 123 22.12 9.33 59.03
N GLY A 124 21.29 8.48 58.44
CA GLY A 124 21.59 7.83 57.16
C GLY A 124 21.78 8.78 55.97
N SER A 125 21.15 9.97 55.95
CA SER A 125 21.36 10.92 54.85
C SER A 125 22.68 11.67 54.98
N GLN A 126 23.13 11.99 56.20
CA GLN A 126 24.46 12.59 56.43
C GLN A 126 25.57 11.64 55.99
N LEU A 127 25.49 10.36 56.37
CA LEU A 127 26.44 9.34 55.92
C LEU A 127 26.36 9.10 54.41
N LYS A 128 25.15 9.18 53.81
CA LYS A 128 24.98 9.08 52.35
C LYS A 128 25.68 10.23 51.62
N THR A 129 25.52 11.48 52.05
CA THR A 129 26.20 12.65 51.46
C THR A 129 27.73 12.49 51.53
N THR A 130 28.26 12.01 52.65
CA THR A 130 29.70 11.70 52.78
C THR A 130 30.12 10.62 51.79
N ASN A 131 29.35 9.54 51.64
CA ASN A 131 29.65 8.45 50.71
C ASN A 131 29.52 8.87 49.23
N ASP A 132 28.58 9.75 48.88
CA ASP A 132 28.44 10.30 47.53
C ASP A 132 29.62 11.21 47.17
N ASN A 133 30.13 12.01 48.13
CA ASN A 133 31.36 12.78 47.97
C ASN A 133 32.59 11.87 47.81
N VAL A 134 32.69 10.77 48.57
CA VAL A 134 33.76 9.78 48.41
C VAL A 134 33.69 9.09 47.05
N SER A 135 32.50 8.69 46.60
CA SER A 135 32.27 8.11 45.26
C SER A 135 32.65 9.07 44.13
N THR A 136 32.31 10.35 44.27
CA THR A 136 32.70 11.42 43.35
C THR A 136 34.23 11.57 43.30
N ASN A 137 34.91 11.59 44.46
CA ASN A 137 36.37 11.62 44.52
C ASN A 137 37.01 10.38 43.88
N THR A 138 36.48 9.18 44.12
CA THR A 138 36.94 7.94 43.48
C THR A 138 36.81 8.00 41.95
N THR A 139 35.70 8.55 41.46
CA THR A 139 35.46 8.75 40.01
C THR A 139 36.45 9.76 39.42
N ASN A 140 36.66 10.91 40.08
CA ASN A 140 37.61 11.93 39.65
C ASN A 140 39.06 11.41 39.63
N ILE A 141 39.45 10.56 40.59
CA ILE A 141 40.77 9.92 40.62
C ILE A 141 40.94 8.98 39.41
N ALA A 142 39.93 8.16 39.10
CA ALA A 142 39.96 7.28 37.93
C ALA A 142 40.08 8.06 36.61
N THR A 143 39.27 9.13 36.43
CA THR A 143 39.35 10.02 35.27
C THR A 143 40.73 10.66 35.13
N ASN A 144 41.31 11.16 36.24
CA ASN A 144 42.65 11.74 36.22
C ASN A 144 43.73 10.71 35.87
N THR A 145 43.60 9.45 36.33
CA THR A 145 44.51 8.36 35.93
C THR A 145 44.43 8.11 34.42
N THR A 146 43.23 7.96 33.84
CA THR A 146 43.05 7.79 32.39
C THR A 146 43.61 8.97 31.60
N ASN A 147 43.38 10.20 32.04
CA ASN A 147 43.93 11.39 31.38
C ASN A 147 45.46 11.41 31.38
N ILE A 148 46.10 10.98 32.47
CA ILE A 148 47.57 10.88 32.57
C ILE A 148 48.13 9.79 31.65
N THR A 149 47.45 8.63 31.54
CA THR A 149 47.81 7.59 30.56
C THR A 149 47.73 8.12 29.14
N ASN A 150 46.57 8.69 28.74
CA ASN A 150 46.36 9.22 27.39
C ASN A 150 47.38 10.31 27.01
N LEU A 151 47.77 11.19 27.95
CA LEU A 151 48.85 12.17 27.73
C LEU A 151 50.23 11.51 27.60
N THR A 152 50.48 10.43 28.33
CA THR A 152 51.75 9.69 28.25
C THR A 152 51.92 9.03 26.89
N ASP A 153 50.85 8.39 26.40
CA ASP A 153 50.81 7.73 25.10
C ASP A 153 50.97 8.76 23.96
N SER A 154 50.20 9.86 24.01
CA SER A 154 50.30 10.97 23.03
C SER A 154 51.70 11.60 22.96
N VAL A 155 52.45 11.61 24.07
CA VAL A 155 53.84 12.09 24.16
C VAL A 155 54.87 11.00 23.79
N GLY A 156 54.44 9.74 23.70
CA GLY A 156 55.14 8.67 23.00
C GLY A 156 55.05 8.88 21.49
N ASP A 157 53.83 8.85 20.94
CA ASP A 157 53.53 8.96 19.51
C ASP A 157 54.22 10.19 18.87
N LEU A 158 54.13 11.35 19.52
CA LEU A 158 54.75 12.60 19.03
C LEU A 158 56.29 12.53 18.92
N LYS A 159 56.98 11.63 19.63
CA LYS A 159 58.43 11.44 19.47
C LYS A 159 58.74 10.62 18.21
N ASP A 160 57.95 9.59 17.94
CA ASP A 160 58.18 8.72 16.79
C ASP A 160 57.74 9.41 15.48
N ASP A 161 56.73 10.27 15.52
CA ASP A 161 56.23 11.02 14.35
C ASP A 161 57.00 12.34 14.03
N SER A 162 57.87 12.83 14.91
CA SER A 162 58.51 14.15 14.72
C SER A 162 59.90 14.11 14.09
N LEU A 163 60.24 15.19 13.35
CA LEU A 163 61.59 15.42 12.83
C LEU A 163 62.57 15.77 13.97
N LEU A 164 63.06 14.75 14.66
CA LEU A 164 63.96 14.89 15.81
C LEU A 164 65.36 15.35 15.40
N TRP A 165 65.95 16.26 16.17
CA TRP A 165 67.35 16.65 16.01
C TRP A 165 68.28 15.51 16.45
N ASN A 166 68.90 14.81 15.49
CA ASN A 166 69.89 13.80 15.78
C ASN A 166 71.24 14.48 16.09
N LYS A 167 71.53 14.59 17.40
CA LYS A 167 72.74 15.23 17.93
C LYS A 167 74.05 14.56 17.50
N ALA A 168 74.03 13.29 17.10
CA ALA A 168 75.20 12.58 16.58
C ALA A 168 75.42 12.84 15.08
N ALA A 169 74.35 12.94 14.30
CA ALA A 169 74.40 13.26 12.87
C ALA A 169 74.56 14.77 12.58
N GLY A 170 74.21 15.64 13.53
CA GLY A 170 74.25 17.09 13.33
C GLY A 170 73.16 17.63 12.40
N ALA A 171 72.03 16.91 12.30
CA ALA A 171 70.93 17.22 11.40
C ALA A 171 69.58 16.78 12.00
N PHE A 172 68.48 17.28 11.42
CA PHE A 172 67.14 16.74 11.67
C PHE A 172 67.00 15.38 10.99
N SER A 173 66.48 14.40 11.72
CA SER A 173 66.25 13.04 11.25
C SER A 173 64.79 12.87 10.81
N ALA A 174 64.58 12.31 9.61
CA ALA A 174 63.30 11.77 9.16
C ALA A 174 63.20 10.25 9.44
N ALA A 175 63.95 9.75 10.41
CA ALA A 175 63.97 8.35 10.80
C ALA A 175 63.06 8.16 12.03
N HIS A 176 61.80 7.81 11.76
CA HIS A 176 60.71 7.70 12.73
C HIS A 176 60.94 6.50 13.66
N GLY A 177 61.47 6.74 14.86
CA GLY A 177 61.77 5.72 15.89
C GLY A 177 62.76 4.61 15.47
N THR A 178 63.31 4.66 14.25
CA THR A 178 64.04 3.56 13.59
C THR A 178 65.29 4.07 12.88
N GLU A 179 66.24 3.19 12.57
CA GLU A 179 67.50 3.55 11.86
C GLU A 179 67.32 3.72 10.33
N ALA A 180 66.09 3.89 9.84
CA ALA A 180 65.76 3.99 8.41
C ALA A 180 65.21 5.38 8.04
N THR A 181 65.82 6.05 7.05
CA THR A 181 65.42 7.40 6.63
C THR A 181 64.16 7.40 5.76
N SER A 182 63.08 8.04 6.20
CA SER A 182 61.84 8.18 5.43
C SER A 182 61.87 9.31 4.39
N LYS A 183 60.91 9.26 3.45
CA LYS A 183 60.67 10.33 2.47
C LYS A 183 60.00 11.53 3.15
N ILE A 184 60.45 12.73 2.84
CA ILE A 184 59.73 13.98 3.17
C ILE A 184 58.85 14.36 1.97
N THR A 185 57.54 14.35 2.16
CA THR A 185 56.53 14.68 1.14
C THR A 185 55.85 16.03 1.44
N ASN A 186 54.93 16.49 0.59
CA ASN A 186 54.27 17.81 0.65
C ASN A 186 55.21 19.02 0.73
N LEU A 187 56.49 18.83 0.38
CA LEU A 187 57.47 19.89 0.23
C LEU A 187 57.06 20.82 -0.92
N LEU A 188 56.79 22.09 -0.60
CA LEU A 188 56.58 23.17 -1.58
C LEU A 188 57.77 23.25 -2.55
N ALA A 189 57.52 23.69 -3.78
CA ALA A 189 58.55 23.81 -4.81
C ALA A 189 59.60 24.85 -4.37
N GLY A 190 60.76 24.38 -3.90
CA GLY A 190 61.83 25.23 -3.38
C GLY A 190 62.38 26.18 -4.44
N LYS A 191 62.72 27.41 -4.05
CA LYS A 191 63.15 28.44 -5.00
C LYS A 191 64.42 28.02 -5.73
N ILE A 192 64.36 27.92 -7.05
CA ILE A 192 65.53 27.62 -7.88
C ILE A 192 66.33 28.91 -8.11
N SER A 193 67.31 29.18 -7.23
CA SER A 193 68.33 30.22 -7.43
C SER A 193 69.68 29.78 -6.86
N SER A 194 70.78 30.38 -7.35
CA SER A 194 72.17 30.00 -7.05
C SER A 194 72.61 30.16 -5.58
N ASN A 195 71.74 30.69 -4.73
CA ASN A 195 71.93 30.94 -3.30
C ASN A 195 70.78 30.39 -2.44
N SER A 196 69.91 29.56 -3.01
CA SER A 196 68.76 29.00 -2.29
C SER A 196 69.19 27.95 -1.28
N THR A 197 68.56 27.97 -0.11
CA THR A 197 68.64 26.92 0.91
C THR A 197 67.35 26.11 1.01
N ASP A 198 66.39 26.36 0.11
CA ASP A 198 65.15 25.61 0.04
C ASP A 198 65.43 24.20 -0.51
N ALA A 199 64.84 23.18 0.10
CA ALA A 199 64.85 21.85 -0.50
C ALA A 199 63.92 21.83 -1.74
N ILE A 200 64.40 21.26 -2.85
CA ILE A 200 63.60 21.04 -4.06
C ILE A 200 62.79 19.73 -3.95
N ASN A 201 61.64 19.69 -4.62
CA ASN A 201 60.76 18.52 -4.62
C ASN A 201 60.85 17.69 -5.93
N GLY A 202 60.19 16.53 -5.95
CA GLY A 202 60.25 15.60 -7.08
C GLY A 202 59.66 16.15 -8.38
N SER A 203 58.61 16.98 -8.34
CA SER A 203 57.99 17.50 -9.57
C SER A 203 58.84 18.57 -10.26
N GLN A 204 59.66 19.31 -9.52
CA GLN A 204 60.65 20.22 -10.10
C GLN A 204 61.74 19.49 -10.88
N LEU A 205 62.14 18.30 -10.43
CA LEU A 205 63.11 17.47 -11.14
C LEU A 205 62.47 16.71 -12.32
N TYR A 206 61.28 16.14 -12.11
CA TYR A 206 60.52 15.43 -13.15
C TYR A 206 60.18 16.34 -14.32
N GLY A 207 59.64 17.55 -14.08
CA GLY A 207 59.20 18.46 -15.15
C GLY A 207 60.34 18.93 -16.07
N VAL A 208 61.59 18.95 -15.59
CA VAL A 208 62.78 19.22 -16.42
C VAL A 208 63.08 18.06 -17.37
N ALA A 209 62.86 16.82 -16.93
CA ALA A 209 63.14 15.62 -17.72
C ALA A 209 61.99 15.25 -18.68
N ASP A 210 60.74 15.44 -18.25
CA ASP A 210 59.52 15.28 -19.07
C ASP A 210 59.48 16.28 -20.24
N SER A 211 59.86 17.55 -19.99
CA SER A 211 60.04 18.54 -21.06
C SER A 211 61.07 18.07 -22.10
N PHE A 212 62.12 17.36 -21.67
CA PHE A 212 63.20 16.89 -22.55
C PHE A 212 62.78 15.69 -23.41
N THR A 213 61.98 14.75 -22.89
CA THR A 213 61.47 13.59 -23.64
C THR A 213 60.37 14.00 -24.62
N SER A 214 59.45 14.86 -24.18
CA SER A 214 58.36 15.39 -25.01
C SER A 214 58.88 16.16 -26.24
N TYR A 215 59.99 16.89 -26.11
CA TYR A 215 60.66 17.56 -27.24
C TYR A 215 61.36 16.62 -28.23
N LEU A 216 61.63 15.36 -27.86
CA LEU A 216 62.14 14.34 -28.79
C LEU A 216 60.97 13.63 -29.50
N GLY A 217 59.89 13.33 -28.79
CA GLY A 217 58.75 12.57 -29.33
C GLY A 217 59.13 11.13 -29.66
N GLY A 218 58.42 10.49 -30.60
CA GLY A 218 58.73 9.11 -31.03
C GLY A 218 58.69 8.06 -29.92
N GLY A 219 57.97 8.29 -28.81
CA GLY A 219 58.03 7.39 -27.66
C GLY A 219 59.31 7.49 -26.82
N ALA A 220 60.09 8.56 -26.96
CA ALA A 220 60.99 8.99 -25.90
C ALA A 220 60.16 9.34 -24.67
N ASP A 221 60.57 8.88 -23.49
CA ASP A 221 59.74 8.92 -22.29
C ASP A 221 60.59 8.91 -21.01
N ILE A 222 60.00 9.31 -19.88
CA ILE A 222 60.59 9.15 -18.55
C ILE A 222 59.68 8.26 -17.70
N SER A 223 60.22 7.14 -17.22
CA SER A 223 59.46 6.24 -16.35
C SER A 223 59.11 6.90 -15.01
N ASP A 224 58.06 6.40 -14.35
CA ASP A 224 57.71 6.73 -12.94
C ASP A 224 58.88 6.48 -11.95
N THR A 225 59.90 5.73 -12.35
CA THR A 225 61.13 5.46 -11.60
C THR A 225 62.29 6.43 -11.91
N GLY A 226 62.07 7.41 -12.79
CA GLY A 226 63.06 8.44 -13.15
C GLY A 226 64.09 8.01 -14.21
N VAL A 227 63.79 7.00 -15.02
CA VAL A 227 64.69 6.46 -16.06
C VAL A 227 64.23 6.94 -17.44
N LEU A 228 65.15 7.50 -18.22
CA LEU A 228 64.89 8.02 -19.56
C LEU A 228 64.97 6.92 -20.63
N SER A 229 63.96 6.86 -21.50
CA SER A 229 63.95 6.10 -22.74
C SER A 229 64.20 7.01 -23.95
N GLY A 230 64.97 6.52 -24.93
CA GLY A 230 65.16 7.20 -26.20
C GLY A 230 63.96 7.04 -27.14
N PRO A 231 63.86 7.87 -28.19
CA PRO A 231 62.79 7.79 -29.17
C PRO A 231 62.95 6.55 -30.08
N THR A 232 61.88 6.21 -30.80
CA THR A 232 61.86 5.28 -31.92
C THR A 232 60.87 5.78 -32.98
N TYR A 233 61.32 5.90 -34.22
CA TYR A 233 60.48 6.31 -35.35
C TYR A 233 60.45 5.19 -36.38
N THR A 234 59.26 4.67 -36.68
CA THR A 234 59.06 3.61 -37.69
C THR A 234 58.75 4.21 -39.05
N ILE A 235 59.58 3.92 -40.05
CA ILE A 235 59.39 4.38 -41.43
C ILE A 235 59.59 3.21 -42.39
N GLY A 236 58.62 2.97 -43.28
CA GLY A 236 58.72 1.92 -44.30
C GLY A 236 58.89 0.50 -43.74
N GLY A 237 58.56 0.28 -42.46
CA GLY A 237 58.81 -0.97 -41.74
C GLY A 237 60.21 -1.09 -41.10
N THR A 238 60.97 0.00 -41.00
CA THR A 238 62.28 0.05 -40.30
C THR A 238 62.24 1.10 -39.18
N ASP A 239 62.81 0.74 -38.03
CA ASP A 239 62.83 1.58 -36.82
C ASP A 239 64.17 2.33 -36.65
N TYR A 240 64.08 3.59 -36.21
CA TYR A 240 65.24 4.48 -36.00
C TYR A 240 65.18 5.14 -34.62
N THR A 241 66.24 5.02 -33.82
CA THR A 241 66.21 5.42 -32.39
C THR A 241 66.71 6.85 -32.09
N ASN A 242 66.80 7.70 -33.12
CA ASN A 242 67.08 9.12 -32.97
C ASN A 242 66.47 9.92 -34.15
N VAL A 243 66.27 11.22 -33.95
CA VAL A 243 65.62 12.13 -34.92
C VAL A 243 66.36 12.18 -36.27
N GLY A 244 67.69 12.08 -36.25
CA GLY A 244 68.54 12.26 -37.43
C GLY A 244 68.33 11.16 -38.47
N ASP A 245 68.38 9.90 -38.05
CA ASP A 245 68.26 8.77 -38.97
C ASP A 245 66.82 8.57 -39.48
N ALA A 246 65.83 8.87 -38.62
CA ALA A 246 64.40 8.75 -38.94
C ALA A 246 63.97 9.59 -40.14
N LEU A 247 64.41 10.85 -40.19
CA LEU A 247 64.05 11.80 -41.25
C LEU A 247 64.61 11.39 -42.62
N ALA A 248 65.70 10.62 -42.66
CA ALA A 248 66.28 10.12 -43.91
C ALA A 248 65.36 9.12 -44.64
N ALA A 249 64.51 8.39 -43.91
CA ALA A 249 63.73 7.30 -44.46
C ALA A 249 62.39 7.72 -45.10
N ILE A 250 61.71 8.77 -44.60
CA ILE A 250 60.32 9.13 -45.01
C ILE A 250 60.21 9.46 -46.50
N ASN A 251 61.31 9.94 -47.08
CA ASN A 251 61.45 10.43 -48.44
C ASN A 251 61.25 9.36 -49.57
N THR A 252 60.70 8.17 -49.26
CA THR A 252 60.91 6.96 -50.10
C THR A 252 59.66 6.11 -50.41
N SER A 253 58.50 6.28 -49.74
CA SER A 253 57.56 5.14 -49.55
C SER A 253 56.09 5.29 -49.99
N PHE A 254 55.73 6.15 -50.96
CA PHE A 254 54.33 6.67 -51.09
C PHE A 254 53.47 6.26 -52.32
N SER A 255 53.75 5.17 -53.06
CA SER A 255 53.29 5.08 -54.47
C SER A 255 52.42 3.88 -54.95
N THR A 256 52.01 2.89 -54.15
CA THR A 256 51.65 1.56 -54.73
C THR A 256 50.47 0.72 -54.13
N SER A 257 49.40 1.26 -53.53
CA SER A 257 48.52 0.40 -52.66
C SER A 257 46.98 0.63 -52.60
N LEU A 258 46.26 0.91 -53.71
CA LEU A 258 44.78 0.91 -53.73
C LEU A 258 44.23 0.31 -55.04
N GLY A 259 43.57 -0.87 -54.97
CA GLY A 259 43.14 -1.67 -56.13
C GLY A 259 41.65 -2.04 -56.14
N ASP A 260 41.28 -3.17 -55.55
CA ASP A 260 40.01 -3.87 -55.83
C ASP A 260 39.05 -3.97 -54.63
N ALA A 261 37.88 -3.31 -54.70
CA ALA A 261 36.74 -3.51 -53.80
C ALA A 261 35.42 -3.01 -54.42
N LEU A 262 34.27 -3.54 -53.97
CA LEU A 262 32.95 -2.96 -54.28
C LEU A 262 32.75 -1.68 -53.46
N LEU A 263 32.60 -0.54 -54.15
CA LEU A 263 32.43 0.75 -53.49
C LEU A 263 31.02 0.93 -52.90
N TRP A 264 30.98 1.53 -51.72
CA TRP A 264 29.75 1.95 -51.05
C TRP A 264 29.18 3.20 -51.71
N ASP A 265 27.97 3.11 -52.28
CA ASP A 265 27.25 4.27 -52.80
C ASP A 265 26.50 4.95 -51.64
N ALA A 266 27.15 5.99 -51.09
CA ALA A 266 26.61 6.78 -49.99
C ALA A 266 25.35 7.60 -50.35
N THR A 267 24.98 7.69 -51.63
CA THR A 267 23.73 8.36 -52.08
C THR A 267 22.58 7.37 -52.24
N ALA A 268 22.87 6.14 -52.66
CA ALA A 268 21.86 5.07 -52.81
C ALA A 268 21.61 4.26 -51.52
N GLY A 269 22.50 4.35 -50.52
CA GLY A 269 22.36 3.63 -49.24
C GLY A 269 22.51 2.12 -49.35
N LYS A 270 23.15 1.63 -50.42
CA LYS A 270 23.34 0.20 -50.73
C LYS A 270 24.71 0.01 -51.41
N PHE A 271 25.29 -1.18 -51.28
CA PHE A 271 26.45 -1.56 -52.08
C PHE A 271 26.05 -1.66 -53.56
N SER A 272 26.86 -1.07 -54.45
CA SER A 272 26.55 -0.99 -55.87
C SER A 272 27.37 -2.02 -56.65
N ALA A 273 26.69 -2.98 -57.30
CA ALA A 273 27.31 -3.94 -58.21
C ALA A 273 27.61 -3.34 -59.61
N LYS A 274 27.62 -2.01 -59.75
CA LYS A 274 27.92 -1.32 -61.01
C LYS A 274 29.40 -0.94 -61.05
N HIS A 275 30.12 -1.46 -62.04
CA HIS A 275 31.54 -1.15 -62.25
C HIS A 275 31.75 -0.43 -63.59
N GLY A 276 32.69 0.52 -63.61
CA GLY A 276 33.09 1.26 -64.82
C GLY A 276 32.25 2.50 -65.15
N ILE A 277 32.80 3.30 -66.07
CA ILE A 277 32.42 4.71 -66.34
C ILE A 277 30.97 4.89 -66.84
N ASN A 278 30.32 3.82 -67.32
CA ASN A 278 29.05 3.88 -68.06
C ASN A 278 27.80 3.43 -67.26
N ASN A 279 27.90 3.19 -65.94
CA ASN A 279 26.75 3.00 -65.03
C ASN A 279 25.79 1.82 -65.36
N ALA A 280 26.28 0.81 -66.09
CA ALA A 280 25.48 -0.36 -66.51
C ALA A 280 25.31 -1.40 -65.37
N PRO A 281 24.20 -2.17 -65.33
CA PRO A 281 24.07 -3.32 -64.44
C PRO A 281 25.07 -4.43 -64.82
N SER A 282 25.64 -5.10 -63.83
CA SER A 282 26.51 -6.28 -64.01
C SER A 282 25.84 -7.53 -63.45
N VAL A 283 26.15 -8.69 -64.03
CA VAL A 283 25.68 -9.99 -63.54
C VAL A 283 26.49 -10.38 -62.30
N ILE A 284 25.80 -10.73 -61.22
CA ILE A 284 26.41 -11.36 -60.04
C ILE A 284 26.36 -12.88 -60.27
N THR A 285 27.52 -13.52 -60.42
CA THR A 285 27.61 -14.98 -60.56
C THR A 285 27.68 -15.66 -59.19
N ASP A 286 27.61 -17.00 -59.17
CA ASP A 286 27.82 -17.83 -57.97
C ASP A 286 26.80 -17.59 -56.83
N VAL A 287 25.59 -17.17 -57.19
CA VAL A 287 24.44 -17.05 -56.27
C VAL A 287 23.77 -18.41 -56.07
N ALA A 288 23.88 -18.96 -54.86
CA ALA A 288 23.24 -20.22 -54.46
C ALA A 288 21.69 -20.15 -54.49
N ASN A 289 21.02 -21.30 -54.40
CA ASN A 289 19.56 -21.36 -54.36
C ASN A 289 19.02 -20.72 -53.07
N GLY A 290 18.31 -19.60 -53.18
CA GLY A 290 17.66 -18.94 -52.04
C GLY A 290 16.43 -19.70 -51.54
N ALA A 291 16.06 -19.54 -50.27
CA ALA A 291 14.87 -20.18 -49.72
C ALA A 291 13.59 -19.67 -50.41
N VAL A 292 12.70 -20.59 -50.81
CA VAL A 292 11.39 -20.24 -51.41
C VAL A 292 10.31 -20.33 -50.33
N SER A 293 10.04 -19.19 -49.68
CA SER A 293 8.98 -19.03 -48.69
C SER A 293 8.40 -17.61 -48.75
N SER A 294 7.26 -17.39 -48.10
CA SER A 294 6.61 -16.07 -47.98
C SER A 294 7.37 -15.06 -47.10
N THR A 295 8.51 -15.45 -46.50
CA THR A 295 9.32 -14.63 -45.60
C THR A 295 10.80 -14.54 -45.99
N SER A 296 11.19 -15.17 -47.10
CA SER A 296 12.59 -15.17 -47.56
C SER A 296 13.06 -13.79 -48.00
N SER A 297 14.33 -13.49 -47.74
CA SER A 297 15.05 -12.32 -48.26
C SER A 297 16.25 -12.72 -49.13
N ASP A 298 16.38 -14.01 -49.45
CA ASP A 298 17.45 -14.52 -50.30
C ASP A 298 17.21 -14.16 -51.77
N ALA A 299 18.29 -13.96 -52.53
CA ALA A 299 18.19 -13.87 -53.98
C ALA A 299 17.94 -15.27 -54.59
N ILE A 300 16.76 -15.51 -55.15
CA ILE A 300 16.50 -16.71 -55.95
C ILE A 300 17.26 -16.67 -57.27
N ASN A 301 17.76 -17.81 -57.74
CA ASN A 301 18.44 -17.92 -59.03
C ASN A 301 17.54 -18.57 -60.11
N GLY A 302 17.96 -18.46 -61.38
CA GLY A 302 17.14 -18.86 -62.53
C GLY A 302 16.70 -20.33 -62.55
N SER A 303 17.44 -21.24 -61.89
CA SER A 303 17.05 -22.65 -61.80
C SER A 303 15.73 -22.87 -61.05
N GLN A 304 15.43 -21.99 -60.09
CA GLN A 304 14.28 -22.09 -59.20
C GLN A 304 12.98 -21.62 -59.88
N LEU A 305 13.09 -20.73 -60.86
CA LEU A 305 11.94 -20.25 -61.64
C LEU A 305 11.58 -21.23 -62.77
N TYR A 306 12.58 -21.81 -63.45
CA TYR A 306 12.36 -22.75 -64.55
C TYR A 306 11.48 -23.96 -64.13
N GLY A 307 11.78 -24.56 -62.97
CA GLY A 307 11.07 -25.75 -62.49
C GLY A 307 9.59 -25.55 -62.15
N VAL A 308 9.11 -24.29 -62.04
CA VAL A 308 7.68 -23.99 -61.83
C VAL A 308 6.93 -23.99 -63.17
N SER A 309 7.54 -23.48 -64.25
CA SER A 309 6.92 -23.46 -65.59
C SER A 309 6.81 -24.87 -66.18
N ASP A 310 7.80 -25.73 -65.96
CA ASP A 310 7.91 -27.08 -66.53
C ASP A 310 6.68 -27.95 -66.19
N TYR A 311 6.29 -27.93 -64.92
CA TYR A 311 5.13 -28.66 -64.38
C TYR A 311 3.78 -28.25 -65.01
N ILE A 312 3.64 -27.00 -65.47
CA ILE A 312 2.39 -26.47 -66.04
C ILE A 312 2.20 -26.95 -67.49
N ALA A 313 3.29 -27.19 -68.22
CA ALA A 313 3.23 -27.66 -69.61
C ALA A 313 2.71 -29.10 -69.72
N ASP A 314 3.32 -30.03 -68.96
CA ASP A 314 2.94 -31.45 -68.96
C ASP A 314 1.46 -31.67 -68.64
N ALA A 315 0.89 -30.88 -67.73
CA ALA A 315 -0.48 -31.02 -67.25
C ALA A 315 -1.57 -30.72 -68.32
N LEU A 316 -1.24 -29.98 -69.39
CA LEU A 316 -2.17 -29.65 -70.48
C LEU A 316 -2.15 -30.67 -71.62
N GLY A 317 -1.08 -31.46 -71.73
CA GLY A 317 -0.87 -32.39 -72.84
C GLY A 317 -0.83 -31.68 -74.20
N GLY A 318 -1.28 -32.36 -75.25
CA GLY A 318 -1.50 -31.76 -76.58
C GLY A 318 -0.27 -31.13 -77.26
N ASN A 319 0.95 -31.44 -76.80
CA ASN A 319 2.25 -30.86 -77.19
C ASN A 319 2.61 -29.48 -76.57
N ALA A 320 2.07 -29.13 -75.41
CA ALA A 320 2.56 -28.00 -74.61
C ALA A 320 3.99 -28.27 -74.05
N VAL A 321 4.86 -27.25 -74.06
CA VAL A 321 6.26 -27.30 -73.56
C VAL A 321 6.74 -25.92 -73.08
N VAL A 322 7.77 -25.88 -72.21
CA VAL A 322 8.50 -24.65 -71.83
C VAL A 322 9.59 -24.31 -72.85
N ASN A 323 9.73 -23.02 -73.16
CA ASN A 323 10.73 -22.49 -74.08
C ASN A 323 11.97 -21.93 -73.35
N THR A 324 13.09 -21.77 -74.05
CA THR A 324 14.35 -21.22 -73.53
C THR A 324 14.30 -19.76 -73.06
N ASP A 325 13.18 -19.06 -73.27
CA ASP A 325 12.90 -17.71 -72.73
C ASP A 325 12.00 -17.71 -71.47
N GLY A 326 11.50 -18.89 -71.05
CA GLY A 326 10.61 -19.07 -69.90
C GLY A 326 9.11 -19.13 -70.23
N SER A 327 8.70 -19.00 -71.50
CA SER A 327 7.29 -19.09 -71.95
C SER A 327 6.78 -20.53 -72.14
N ILE A 328 5.46 -20.72 -72.27
CA ILE A 328 4.80 -22.04 -72.46
C ILE A 328 3.99 -22.08 -73.78
N THR A 329 3.98 -23.24 -74.45
CA THR A 329 3.30 -23.49 -75.74
C THR A 329 1.89 -24.12 -75.58
N THR A 330 0.98 -23.94 -76.55
CA THR A 330 -0.45 -24.33 -76.48
C THR A 330 -0.79 -25.72 -77.07
N PRO A 331 -1.82 -26.44 -76.55
CA PRO A 331 -2.18 -27.83 -76.94
C PRO A 331 -3.05 -27.96 -78.22
N THR A 332 -3.30 -29.20 -78.69
CA THR A 332 -4.19 -29.52 -79.85
C THR A 332 -4.80 -30.95 -79.80
N TYR A 333 -6.03 -31.12 -80.32
CA TYR A 333 -6.83 -32.37 -80.40
C TYR A 333 -7.59 -32.49 -81.74
N ALA A 334 -8.04 -33.69 -82.17
CA ALA A 334 -8.74 -33.88 -83.47
C ALA A 334 -9.77 -35.02 -83.47
N ILE A 335 -10.96 -34.79 -84.06
CA ILE A 335 -12.09 -35.74 -84.17
C ILE A 335 -12.84 -35.51 -85.50
N ALA A 336 -13.29 -36.59 -86.15
CA ALA A 336 -14.15 -36.62 -87.36
C ALA A 336 -13.70 -35.77 -88.59
N GLY A 337 -12.45 -35.31 -88.61
CA GLY A 337 -11.88 -34.43 -89.65
C GLY A 337 -11.66 -32.98 -89.21
N GLY A 338 -12.13 -32.58 -88.02
CA GLY A 338 -11.84 -31.30 -87.37
C GLY A 338 -10.60 -31.36 -86.47
N SER A 339 -10.06 -30.18 -86.11
CA SER A 339 -8.89 -30.01 -85.24
C SER A 339 -9.05 -28.75 -84.37
N TYR A 340 -8.66 -28.85 -83.10
CA TYR A 340 -9.10 -27.94 -82.03
C TYR A 340 -7.96 -27.68 -81.02
N ASN A 341 -7.79 -26.43 -80.56
CA ASN A 341 -6.67 -26.02 -79.70
C ASN A 341 -7.03 -25.82 -78.21
N ASN A 342 -8.26 -26.17 -77.84
CA ASN A 342 -8.76 -26.26 -76.47
C ASN A 342 -9.67 -27.50 -76.36
N VAL A 343 -10.03 -27.88 -75.13
CA VAL A 343 -10.72 -29.16 -74.86
C VAL A 343 -12.21 -29.14 -75.23
N GLY A 344 -12.86 -27.97 -75.28
CA GLY A 344 -14.31 -27.86 -75.46
C GLY A 344 -14.79 -28.27 -76.84
N ASP A 345 -14.21 -27.66 -77.88
CA ASP A 345 -14.73 -27.71 -79.26
C ASP A 345 -14.65 -29.10 -79.93
N ALA A 346 -13.86 -30.02 -79.38
CA ALA A 346 -13.57 -31.31 -80.02
C ALA A 346 -14.72 -32.33 -79.94
N LEU A 347 -15.64 -32.20 -78.98
CA LEU A 347 -16.62 -33.24 -78.65
C LEU A 347 -17.90 -33.22 -79.51
N GLU A 348 -18.13 -32.18 -80.30
CA GLU A 348 -19.41 -31.94 -81.02
C GLU A 348 -19.57 -32.73 -82.34
N ALA A 349 -18.56 -33.48 -82.78
CA ALA A 349 -18.39 -33.83 -84.19
C ALA A 349 -18.76 -35.28 -84.64
N ILE A 350 -19.57 -36.06 -83.91
CA ILE A 350 -19.63 -37.56 -84.05
C ILE A 350 -20.92 -38.16 -84.70
N ASP A 351 -21.96 -37.40 -85.02
CA ASP A 351 -23.37 -37.85 -84.82
C ASP A 351 -24.27 -38.23 -86.05
N THR A 352 -23.87 -38.99 -87.12
CA THR A 352 -24.54 -38.83 -88.47
C THR A 352 -25.08 -39.96 -89.46
N THR A 353 -24.48 -41.14 -89.77
CA THR A 353 -24.64 -41.72 -91.17
C THR A 353 -25.27 -43.12 -91.48
N LEU A 354 -26.28 -43.16 -92.38
CA LEU A 354 -26.60 -44.07 -93.55
C LEU A 354 -26.76 -45.64 -93.41
N ASP A 355 -27.14 -46.46 -94.44
CA ASP A 355 -28.24 -46.51 -95.48
C ASP A 355 -28.06 -47.71 -96.49
N ASP A 356 -29.13 -48.43 -96.97
CA ASP A 356 -29.11 -49.45 -98.08
C ASP A 356 -30.53 -49.98 -98.55
N ALA A 357 -30.87 -50.14 -99.86
CA ALA A 357 -32.25 -50.48 -100.33
C ALA A 357 -32.51 -51.05 -101.79
N LEU A 358 -33.78 -51.42 -102.09
CA LEU A 358 -34.32 -51.96 -103.38
C LEU A 358 -34.76 -50.88 -104.42
N LEU A 359 -34.91 -51.24 -105.71
CA LEU A 359 -35.05 -50.29 -106.84
C LEU A 359 -36.24 -50.53 -107.80
N TRP A 360 -36.59 -49.49 -108.58
CA TRP A 360 -37.82 -49.33 -109.40
C TRP A 360 -37.57 -49.40 -110.93
N ASP A 361 -38.46 -50.08 -111.69
CA ASP A 361 -38.40 -50.16 -113.17
C ASP A 361 -39.43 -49.20 -113.81
N THR A 362 -38.92 -48.13 -114.41
CA THR A 362 -39.72 -47.10 -115.11
C THR A 362 -40.33 -47.57 -116.44
N THR A 363 -39.91 -48.72 -116.98
CA THR A 363 -40.30 -49.17 -118.33
C THR A 363 -41.45 -50.19 -118.34
N ALA A 364 -41.86 -50.68 -117.17
CA ALA A 364 -42.97 -51.60 -117.03
C ALA A 364 -44.36 -50.91 -117.18
N ASN A 365 -45.41 -51.73 -117.21
CA ASN A 365 -46.83 -51.31 -117.20
C ASN A 365 -47.17 -50.18 -118.20
N GLY A 366 -46.95 -50.42 -119.50
CA GLY A 366 -47.33 -49.50 -120.58
C GLY A 366 -46.55 -48.17 -120.63
N GLY A 367 -45.53 -47.98 -119.78
CA GLY A 367 -44.78 -46.73 -119.64
C GLY A 367 -45.06 -45.97 -118.34
N ASN A 368 -45.96 -46.46 -117.48
CA ASN A 368 -46.24 -45.86 -116.17
C ASN A 368 -45.27 -46.33 -115.07
N GLY A 369 -44.43 -47.34 -115.35
CA GLY A 369 -43.54 -47.98 -114.38
C GLY A 369 -44.25 -48.98 -113.47
N ALA A 370 -43.48 -49.91 -112.91
CA ALA A 370 -43.92 -50.84 -111.87
C ALA A 370 -42.71 -51.43 -111.12
N PHE A 371 -42.92 -51.88 -109.89
CA PHE A 371 -41.95 -52.71 -109.19
C PHE A 371 -41.85 -54.08 -109.88
N SER A 372 -40.76 -54.28 -110.61
CA SER A 372 -40.55 -55.46 -111.45
C SER A 372 -39.79 -56.55 -110.69
N ALA A 373 -40.41 -57.71 -110.49
CA ALA A 373 -39.77 -58.89 -109.91
C ALA A 373 -38.82 -59.62 -110.89
N ALA A 374 -38.47 -59.01 -112.03
CA ALA A 374 -37.63 -59.62 -113.07
C ALA A 374 -36.14 -59.30 -112.86
N HIS A 375 -35.36 -60.30 -112.44
CA HIS A 375 -33.89 -60.24 -112.47
C HIS A 375 -33.34 -60.70 -113.82
N GLY A 376 -32.24 -60.08 -114.26
CA GLY A 376 -31.46 -60.54 -115.42
C GLY A 376 -32.00 -60.08 -116.78
N LYS A 377 -31.32 -60.49 -117.85
CA LYS A 377 -31.44 -59.86 -119.19
C LYS A 377 -32.63 -60.35 -120.03
N ASP A 378 -33.25 -61.47 -119.67
CA ASP A 378 -34.10 -62.24 -120.61
C ASP A 378 -35.62 -62.17 -120.31
N LYS A 379 -36.03 -61.40 -119.29
CA LYS A 379 -37.41 -60.89 -119.04
C LYS A 379 -38.59 -61.87 -119.22
N THR A 380 -38.65 -62.94 -118.42
CA THR A 380 -39.86 -63.80 -118.27
C THR A 380 -40.55 -63.63 -116.91
N ALA A 381 -41.88 -63.65 -116.87
CA ALA A 381 -42.67 -63.51 -115.63
C ALA A 381 -42.97 -64.85 -114.93
N SER A 382 -43.09 -64.83 -113.61
CA SER A 382 -43.29 -66.00 -112.74
C SER A 382 -44.71 -66.11 -112.18
N VAL A 383 -45.13 -67.33 -111.84
CA VAL A 383 -46.34 -67.56 -111.04
C VAL A 383 -46.12 -67.04 -109.62
N ILE A 384 -47.04 -66.23 -109.10
CA ILE A 384 -47.05 -65.83 -107.70
C ILE A 384 -47.59 -66.98 -106.85
N THR A 385 -46.78 -68.02 -106.62
CA THR A 385 -47.03 -68.94 -105.50
C THR A 385 -46.78 -68.18 -104.20
N ASN A 386 -47.66 -68.35 -103.22
CA ASN A 386 -47.90 -67.33 -102.18
C ASN A 386 -48.50 -66.04 -102.77
N VAL A 387 -49.59 -66.14 -103.55
CA VAL A 387 -50.66 -65.12 -103.45
C VAL A 387 -51.17 -65.20 -102.01
N ALA A 388 -50.51 -64.48 -101.11
CA ALA A 388 -51.08 -64.15 -99.81
C ALA A 388 -52.44 -63.49 -100.05
N ASN A 389 -53.40 -63.74 -99.15
CA ASN A 389 -54.78 -63.29 -99.28
C ASN A 389 -54.87 -61.85 -99.80
N GLY A 390 -55.28 -61.65 -101.05
CA GLY A 390 -55.36 -60.33 -101.66
C GLY A 390 -56.31 -59.45 -100.86
N ALA A 391 -56.03 -58.15 -100.75
CA ALA A 391 -56.82 -57.26 -99.90
C ALA A 391 -58.31 -57.33 -100.24
N VAL A 392 -59.15 -57.69 -99.27
CA VAL A 392 -60.61 -57.68 -99.44
C VAL A 392 -61.10 -56.25 -99.18
N SER A 393 -60.98 -55.39 -100.19
CA SER A 393 -61.38 -53.98 -100.10
C SER A 393 -62.10 -53.50 -101.37
N ALA A 394 -62.92 -52.45 -101.23
CA ALA A 394 -63.79 -51.95 -102.30
C ALA A 394 -63.04 -51.36 -103.52
N THR A 395 -61.73 -51.09 -103.40
CA THR A 395 -60.85 -50.60 -104.46
C THR A 395 -59.73 -51.59 -104.81
N SER A 396 -59.77 -52.80 -104.23
CA SER A 396 -58.69 -53.77 -104.39
C SER A 396 -58.49 -54.17 -105.84
N SER A 397 -57.23 -54.19 -106.26
CA SER A 397 -56.76 -54.80 -107.51
C SER A 397 -55.95 -56.08 -107.23
N ASP A 398 -55.95 -56.55 -105.99
CA ASP A 398 -55.24 -57.75 -105.56
C ASP A 398 -56.01 -59.02 -105.96
N ALA A 399 -55.29 -60.11 -106.21
CA ALA A 399 -55.90 -61.39 -106.55
C ALA A 399 -56.46 -62.11 -105.30
N ILE A 400 -57.79 -62.30 -105.25
CA ILE A 400 -58.48 -63.03 -104.19
C ILE A 400 -58.43 -64.55 -104.44
N ASN A 401 -58.15 -65.34 -103.40
CA ASN A 401 -58.10 -66.80 -103.45
C ASN A 401 -59.37 -67.48 -102.87
N GLY A 402 -59.57 -68.77 -103.16
CA GLY A 402 -60.79 -69.50 -102.79
C GLY A 402 -61.03 -69.65 -101.28
N SER A 403 -59.97 -69.73 -100.47
CA SER A 403 -60.09 -69.77 -99.00
C SER A 403 -60.72 -68.49 -98.45
N GLN A 404 -60.42 -67.33 -99.03
CA GLN A 404 -60.98 -66.05 -98.58
C GLN A 404 -62.51 -66.02 -98.66
N LEU A 405 -63.12 -66.62 -99.70
CA LEU A 405 -64.57 -66.62 -99.88
C LEU A 405 -65.29 -67.52 -98.86
N TYR A 406 -64.75 -68.70 -98.56
CA TYR A 406 -65.29 -69.54 -97.47
C TYR A 406 -65.11 -68.87 -96.11
N SER A 407 -63.96 -68.23 -95.87
CA SER A 407 -63.73 -67.42 -94.68
C SER A 407 -64.75 -66.30 -94.55
N THR A 408 -65.15 -65.61 -95.63
CA THR A 408 -66.21 -64.58 -95.59
C THR A 408 -67.56 -65.14 -95.13
N ASN A 409 -68.05 -66.24 -95.73
CA ASN A 409 -69.36 -66.79 -95.32
C ASN A 409 -69.34 -67.34 -93.90
N LYS A 410 -68.24 -68.00 -93.46
CA LYS A 410 -68.09 -68.41 -92.06
C LYS A 410 -68.04 -67.22 -91.11
N TYR A 411 -67.41 -66.12 -91.50
CA TYR A 411 -67.42 -64.88 -90.70
C TYR A 411 -68.83 -64.36 -90.44
N ILE A 412 -69.76 -64.48 -91.39
CA ILE A 412 -71.14 -64.00 -91.24
C ILE A 412 -71.92 -64.86 -90.24
N ALA A 413 -71.79 -66.19 -90.28
CA ALA A 413 -72.41 -67.07 -89.29
C ALA A 413 -71.81 -66.85 -87.89
N ASP A 414 -70.48 -66.84 -87.79
CA ASP A 414 -69.76 -66.64 -86.52
C ASP A 414 -70.04 -65.25 -85.90
N ALA A 415 -70.29 -64.22 -86.73
CA ALA A 415 -70.64 -62.87 -86.27
C ALA A 415 -72.12 -62.70 -85.89
N LEU A 416 -73.02 -63.56 -86.38
CA LEU A 416 -74.41 -63.62 -85.89
C LEU A 416 -74.48 -64.37 -84.56
N GLY A 417 -73.68 -65.43 -84.39
CA GLY A 417 -73.70 -66.27 -83.19
C GLY A 417 -75.06 -66.94 -82.97
N GLY A 418 -75.44 -67.18 -81.71
CA GLY A 418 -76.77 -67.70 -81.36
C GLY A 418 -77.15 -69.02 -82.06
N ASP A 419 -76.17 -69.91 -82.25
CA ASP A 419 -76.26 -71.18 -82.99
C ASP A 419 -76.44 -71.07 -84.53
N ALA A 420 -76.09 -69.94 -85.15
CA ALA A 420 -75.95 -69.81 -86.59
C ALA A 420 -74.72 -70.57 -87.15
N GLU A 421 -74.90 -71.32 -88.24
CA GLU A 421 -73.84 -72.11 -88.92
C GLU A 421 -73.94 -71.97 -90.46
N VAL A 422 -72.81 -72.17 -91.17
CA VAL A 422 -72.76 -72.23 -92.65
C VAL A 422 -72.98 -73.65 -93.16
N ASN A 423 -74.02 -73.83 -93.95
CA ASN A 423 -74.35 -75.09 -94.61
C ASN A 423 -73.37 -75.44 -95.74
N ALA A 424 -73.32 -76.72 -96.13
CA ALA A 424 -72.40 -77.23 -97.17
C ALA A 424 -72.64 -76.67 -98.59
N ASP A 425 -73.73 -75.92 -98.82
CA ASP A 425 -74.02 -75.18 -100.06
C ASP A 425 -73.63 -73.70 -100.00
N GLY A 426 -73.22 -73.19 -98.84
CA GLY A 426 -72.85 -71.80 -98.58
C GLY A 426 -73.93 -70.93 -97.92
N THR A 427 -75.12 -71.48 -97.62
CA THR A 427 -76.21 -70.78 -96.90
C THR A 427 -76.01 -70.76 -95.37
N ILE A 428 -76.83 -69.99 -94.61
CA ILE A 428 -76.65 -69.77 -93.17
C ILE A 428 -77.97 -69.96 -92.37
N THR A 429 -77.88 -70.54 -91.18
CA THR A 429 -79.00 -70.76 -90.23
C THR A 429 -79.26 -69.52 -89.32
N ALA A 430 -80.50 -69.32 -88.86
CA ALA A 430 -80.90 -68.13 -88.07
C ALA A 430 -80.59 -68.26 -86.56
N PRO A 431 -80.27 -67.14 -85.86
CA PRO A 431 -79.77 -67.14 -84.48
C PRO A 431 -80.86 -67.03 -83.38
N THR A 432 -80.48 -67.25 -82.12
CA THR A 432 -81.30 -67.00 -80.90
C THR A 432 -80.49 -66.31 -79.78
N TYR A 433 -81.11 -65.39 -79.03
CA TYR A 433 -80.52 -64.64 -77.92
C TYR A 433 -81.51 -64.49 -76.75
N THR A 434 -81.06 -64.59 -75.49
CA THR A 434 -81.90 -64.40 -74.28
C THR A 434 -81.48 -63.15 -73.50
N ILE A 435 -82.40 -62.22 -73.27
CA ILE A 435 -82.17 -60.97 -72.50
C ILE A 435 -83.31 -60.78 -71.50
N ALA A 436 -82.99 -60.43 -70.25
CA ALA A 436 -83.96 -60.25 -69.15
C ALA A 436 -84.96 -61.42 -68.94
N ASN A 437 -84.56 -62.66 -69.29
CA ASN A 437 -85.39 -63.88 -69.33
C ASN A 437 -86.47 -63.91 -70.45
N THR A 438 -86.26 -63.18 -71.54
CA THR A 438 -87.07 -63.23 -72.77
C THR A 438 -86.17 -63.55 -73.96
N ASP A 439 -86.66 -64.36 -74.90
CA ASP A 439 -85.90 -64.82 -76.06
C ASP A 439 -86.23 -64.05 -77.35
N TYR A 440 -85.20 -63.75 -78.14
CA TYR A 440 -85.25 -62.99 -79.39
C TYR A 440 -84.49 -63.72 -80.49
N ASN A 441 -84.97 -63.65 -81.75
CA ASN A 441 -84.43 -64.41 -82.89
C ASN A 441 -83.78 -63.55 -83.99
N ASN A 442 -83.57 -62.27 -83.69
CA ASN A 442 -82.89 -61.31 -84.56
C ASN A 442 -82.16 -60.28 -83.69
N VAL A 443 -81.14 -59.64 -84.27
CA VAL A 443 -80.25 -58.72 -83.53
C VAL A 443 -80.96 -57.43 -83.11
N GLY A 444 -81.95 -56.97 -83.88
CA GLY A 444 -82.64 -55.69 -83.62
C GLY A 444 -83.44 -55.71 -82.30
N GLU A 445 -84.43 -56.59 -82.20
CA GLU A 445 -85.30 -56.67 -81.02
C GLU A 445 -84.53 -57.04 -79.73
N ALA A 446 -83.41 -57.77 -79.87
CA ALA A 446 -82.50 -58.05 -78.76
C ALA A 446 -81.76 -56.80 -78.25
N LEU A 447 -81.32 -55.91 -79.15
CA LEU A 447 -80.68 -54.65 -78.76
C LEU A 447 -81.69 -53.68 -78.12
N ASP A 448 -82.90 -53.58 -78.66
CA ASP A 448 -83.97 -52.74 -78.07
C ASP A 448 -84.32 -53.17 -76.62
N ALA A 449 -84.25 -54.47 -76.33
CA ALA A 449 -84.45 -55.02 -74.98
C ALA A 449 -83.29 -54.73 -74.00
N LEU A 450 -82.06 -54.61 -74.52
CA LEU A 450 -80.89 -54.24 -73.75
C LEU A 450 -80.91 -52.76 -73.35
N ASP A 451 -81.34 -51.89 -74.28
CA ASP A 451 -81.39 -50.43 -74.11
C ASP A 451 -82.15 -50.02 -72.84
N ASN A 452 -83.36 -50.57 -72.67
CA ASN A 452 -84.24 -50.35 -71.52
C ASN A 452 -83.69 -50.85 -70.16
N ASN A 453 -82.59 -51.60 -70.15
CA ASN A 453 -81.97 -52.17 -68.94
C ASN A 453 -80.51 -51.69 -68.72
N ALA A 454 -80.01 -50.79 -69.57
CA ALA A 454 -78.66 -50.25 -69.51
C ALA A 454 -78.60 -48.91 -68.75
N LEU A 455 -77.39 -48.50 -68.35
CA LEU A 455 -77.11 -47.09 -68.03
C LEU A 455 -76.87 -46.36 -69.35
N LEU A 456 -77.90 -45.66 -69.84
CA LEU A 456 -77.87 -44.96 -71.12
C LEU A 456 -77.16 -43.60 -71.00
N TRP A 457 -76.55 -43.16 -72.10
CA TRP A 457 -76.05 -41.79 -72.21
C TRP A 457 -77.20 -40.85 -72.55
N ASP A 458 -77.38 -39.83 -71.72
CA ASP A 458 -78.36 -38.77 -71.90
C ASP A 458 -77.65 -37.56 -72.53
N GLU A 459 -77.96 -37.28 -73.80
CA GLU A 459 -77.27 -36.29 -74.61
C GLU A 459 -77.64 -34.84 -74.22
N ASP A 460 -78.87 -34.62 -73.71
CA ASP A 460 -79.29 -33.32 -73.17
C ASP A 460 -78.65 -33.03 -71.80
N ALA A 461 -78.45 -34.06 -70.96
CA ALA A 461 -77.78 -33.95 -69.67
C ALA A 461 -76.25 -34.02 -69.75
N GLY A 462 -75.69 -34.55 -70.85
CA GLY A 462 -74.25 -34.76 -71.03
C GLY A 462 -73.65 -35.78 -70.06
N ALA A 463 -74.41 -36.81 -69.66
CA ALA A 463 -74.01 -37.78 -68.64
C ALA A 463 -74.72 -39.14 -68.80
N TYR A 464 -74.20 -40.18 -68.15
CA TYR A 464 -74.92 -41.44 -68.00
C TYR A 464 -76.08 -41.30 -67.01
N ASN A 465 -77.31 -41.56 -67.47
CA ASN A 465 -78.53 -41.38 -66.71
C ASN A 465 -78.98 -42.72 -66.09
N ALA A 466 -79.25 -42.70 -64.77
CA ALA A 466 -79.68 -43.86 -63.98
C ALA A 466 -81.16 -43.76 -63.54
N SER A 467 -81.97 -42.94 -64.21
CA SER A 467 -83.41 -42.83 -63.91
C SER A 467 -84.23 -43.87 -64.69
N HIS A 468 -85.29 -44.36 -64.07
CA HIS A 468 -86.29 -45.24 -64.69
C HIS A 468 -87.67 -44.61 -64.42
N ASP A 469 -88.53 -44.54 -65.43
CA ASP A 469 -89.83 -43.83 -65.37
C ASP A 469 -89.74 -42.41 -64.79
N GLY A 470 -88.66 -41.67 -65.12
CA GLY A 470 -88.40 -40.32 -64.61
C GLY A 470 -88.01 -40.23 -63.12
N ASN A 471 -87.77 -41.37 -62.45
CA ASN A 471 -87.33 -41.42 -61.05
C ASN A 471 -85.85 -41.83 -60.98
N ALA A 472 -85.01 -41.03 -60.30
CA ALA A 472 -83.58 -41.32 -60.16
C ALA A 472 -83.34 -42.56 -59.28
N SER A 473 -82.71 -43.59 -59.84
CA SER A 473 -82.38 -44.83 -59.12
C SER A 473 -81.06 -44.74 -58.36
N LYS A 474 -80.88 -45.63 -57.38
CA LYS A 474 -79.60 -45.77 -56.66
C LYS A 474 -78.66 -46.68 -57.44
N ILE A 475 -77.56 -46.13 -57.94
CA ILE A 475 -76.43 -46.96 -58.40
C ILE A 475 -75.78 -47.58 -57.15
N THR A 476 -75.68 -48.91 -57.13
CA THR A 476 -75.05 -49.67 -56.03
C THR A 476 -73.77 -50.35 -56.51
N ASN A 477 -72.92 -50.80 -55.59
CA ASN A 477 -71.60 -51.38 -55.87
C ASN A 477 -70.62 -50.45 -56.62
N VAL A 478 -70.85 -49.13 -56.58
CA VAL A 478 -69.89 -48.12 -57.07
C VAL A 478 -68.61 -48.21 -56.22
N ALA A 479 -67.50 -48.55 -56.87
CA ALA A 479 -66.18 -48.57 -56.26
C ALA A 479 -65.78 -47.17 -55.73
N ALA A 480 -64.70 -47.07 -54.96
CA ALA A 480 -64.18 -45.75 -54.61
C ALA A 480 -63.49 -45.15 -55.85
N GLY A 481 -64.06 -44.08 -56.42
CA GLY A 481 -63.47 -43.35 -57.55
C GLY A 481 -62.20 -42.60 -57.16
N ASP A 482 -61.34 -42.28 -58.11
CA ASP A 482 -60.15 -41.46 -57.84
C ASP A 482 -60.54 -40.05 -57.38
N LEU A 483 -59.74 -39.48 -56.47
CA LEU A 483 -59.97 -38.17 -55.84
C LEU A 483 -58.90 -37.15 -56.28
N SER A 484 -58.62 -37.09 -57.58
CA SER A 484 -57.78 -36.08 -58.22
C SER A 484 -58.60 -34.91 -58.80
N THR A 485 -57.94 -33.77 -59.04
CA THR A 485 -58.57 -32.55 -59.60
C THR A 485 -59.03 -32.68 -61.05
N THR A 486 -58.69 -33.78 -61.72
CA THR A 486 -59.10 -34.13 -63.09
C THR A 486 -59.99 -35.38 -63.14
N SER A 487 -60.36 -35.95 -61.98
CA SER A 487 -61.19 -37.16 -61.92
C SER A 487 -62.61 -36.88 -62.40
N THR A 488 -63.11 -37.77 -63.25
CA THR A 488 -64.52 -37.85 -63.66
C THR A 488 -65.25 -39.03 -63.02
N ASP A 489 -64.63 -39.69 -62.04
CA ASP A 489 -65.20 -40.89 -61.40
C ASP A 489 -66.39 -40.54 -60.49
N ALA A 490 -67.37 -41.43 -60.45
CA ALA A 490 -68.50 -41.31 -59.52
C ALA A 490 -68.06 -41.58 -58.07
N VAL A 491 -67.93 -40.53 -57.27
CA VAL A 491 -67.62 -40.65 -55.84
C VAL A 491 -68.75 -41.34 -55.07
N ASN A 492 -68.43 -42.37 -54.29
CA ASN A 492 -69.43 -43.10 -53.52
C ASN A 492 -69.67 -42.47 -52.13
N GLY A 493 -70.79 -42.84 -51.49
CA GLY A 493 -71.21 -42.25 -50.22
C GLY A 493 -70.22 -42.42 -49.05
N SER A 494 -69.31 -43.39 -49.10
CA SER A 494 -68.26 -43.55 -48.07
C SER A 494 -67.16 -42.50 -48.20
N GLN A 495 -66.81 -42.12 -49.44
CA GLN A 495 -65.83 -41.07 -49.72
C GLN A 495 -66.36 -39.70 -49.28
N LEU A 496 -67.61 -39.39 -49.64
CA LEU A 496 -68.27 -38.14 -49.22
C LEU A 496 -68.40 -38.05 -47.68
N ASN A 497 -68.73 -39.17 -47.01
CA ASN A 497 -68.79 -39.21 -45.56
C ASN A 497 -67.41 -39.00 -44.90
N ALA A 498 -66.33 -39.57 -45.46
CA ALA A 498 -64.97 -39.33 -44.99
C ALA A 498 -64.59 -37.84 -45.08
N THR A 499 -64.88 -37.20 -46.22
CA THR A 499 -64.68 -35.74 -46.40
C THR A 499 -65.48 -34.92 -45.37
N ASN A 500 -66.75 -35.26 -45.13
CA ASN A 500 -67.59 -34.55 -44.16
C ASN A 500 -67.08 -34.69 -42.71
N ILE A 501 -66.50 -35.85 -42.35
CA ILE A 501 -65.85 -36.04 -41.04
C ILE A 501 -64.62 -35.14 -40.92
N LEU A 502 -63.76 -35.09 -41.95
CA LEU A 502 -62.57 -34.23 -41.97
C LEU A 502 -62.94 -32.73 -41.90
N VAL A 503 -63.98 -32.29 -42.62
CA VAL A 503 -64.50 -30.92 -42.52
C VAL A 503 -64.99 -30.62 -41.10
N THR A 504 -65.73 -31.54 -40.48
CA THR A 504 -66.22 -31.38 -39.09
C THR A 504 -65.07 -31.29 -38.08
N GLN A 505 -64.05 -32.13 -38.22
CA GLN A 505 -62.84 -32.10 -37.39
C GLN A 505 -62.06 -30.79 -37.58
N ASN A 506 -61.92 -30.31 -38.83
CA ASN A 506 -61.28 -29.03 -39.12
C ASN A 506 -62.04 -27.86 -38.47
N SER A 507 -63.36 -27.82 -38.54
CA SER A 507 -64.16 -26.79 -37.84
C SER A 507 -63.97 -26.84 -36.32
N GLN A 508 -63.87 -28.03 -35.72
CA GLN A 508 -63.59 -28.19 -34.29
C GLN A 508 -62.19 -27.69 -33.91
N MET A 509 -61.17 -28.01 -34.71
CA MET A 509 -59.79 -27.55 -34.48
C MET A 509 -59.66 -26.02 -34.66
N ILE A 510 -60.30 -25.43 -35.67
CA ILE A 510 -60.33 -23.98 -35.89
C ILE A 510 -60.95 -23.26 -34.68
N ASN A 511 -62.08 -23.75 -34.16
CA ASN A 511 -62.74 -23.16 -33.00
C ASN A 511 -61.89 -23.27 -31.71
N GLN A 512 -61.14 -24.37 -31.53
CA GLN A 512 -60.20 -24.52 -30.41
C GLN A 512 -58.99 -23.56 -30.54
N LEU A 513 -58.52 -23.30 -31.76
CA LEU A 513 -57.40 -22.40 -32.03
C LEU A 513 -57.79 -20.93 -31.88
N ALA A 514 -58.96 -20.52 -32.37
CA ALA A 514 -59.43 -19.13 -32.26
C ALA A 514 -59.99 -18.78 -30.86
N GLY A 515 -60.64 -19.74 -30.20
CA GLY A 515 -61.36 -19.52 -28.94
C GLY A 515 -62.71 -18.83 -29.17
N ASN A 516 -63.08 -17.89 -28.29
CA ASN A 516 -64.30 -17.11 -28.50
C ASN A 516 -64.08 -16.02 -29.56
N THR A 517 -64.89 -16.04 -30.61
CA THR A 517 -64.86 -15.10 -31.75
C THR A 517 -66.15 -14.31 -31.91
N SER A 518 -66.99 -14.20 -30.86
CA SER A 518 -68.17 -13.33 -30.90
C SER A 518 -67.76 -11.85 -30.93
N GLU A 519 -68.47 -11.05 -31.73
CA GLU A 519 -68.23 -9.61 -31.94
C GLU A 519 -67.95 -8.84 -30.65
N THR A 520 -68.85 -8.89 -29.66
CA THR A 520 -68.70 -8.26 -28.34
C THR A 520 -67.45 -8.71 -27.58
N TYR A 521 -67.03 -9.97 -27.72
CA TYR A 521 -65.83 -10.48 -27.06
C TYR A 521 -64.55 -9.96 -27.72
N ILE A 522 -64.57 -9.74 -29.04
CA ILE A 522 -63.47 -9.13 -29.79
C ILE A 522 -63.38 -7.63 -29.47
N GLU A 523 -64.50 -6.91 -29.33
CA GLU A 523 -64.49 -5.50 -28.87
C GLU A 523 -63.89 -5.35 -27.46
N GLU A 524 -64.30 -6.20 -26.50
CA GLU A 524 -63.81 -6.16 -25.12
C GLU A 524 -62.37 -6.68 -24.96
N ASN A 525 -61.97 -7.75 -25.67
CA ASN A 525 -60.74 -8.52 -25.39
C ASN A 525 -59.73 -8.54 -26.56
N GLY A 526 -60.09 -7.98 -27.71
CA GLY A 526 -59.25 -7.90 -28.90
C GLY A 526 -59.32 -9.09 -29.86
N ALA A 527 -58.88 -8.85 -31.10
CA ALA A 527 -58.71 -9.91 -32.09
C ALA A 527 -57.49 -10.82 -31.78
N GLY A 528 -57.54 -12.07 -32.26
CA GLY A 528 -56.43 -13.01 -32.19
C GLY A 528 -56.83 -14.48 -32.04
N ILE A 529 -55.87 -15.31 -31.62
CA ILE A 529 -56.05 -16.74 -31.31
C ILE A 529 -56.19 -16.95 -29.80
N ASN A 530 -56.53 -18.17 -29.37
CA ASN A 530 -57.09 -18.40 -28.03
C ASN A 530 -56.20 -17.95 -26.86
N TYR A 531 -54.88 -17.99 -27.03
CA TYR A 531 -53.88 -17.56 -26.04
C TYR A 531 -53.09 -16.30 -26.42
N VAL A 532 -53.35 -15.73 -27.60
CA VAL A 532 -52.64 -14.56 -28.13
C VAL A 532 -53.67 -13.64 -28.78
N ARG A 533 -54.11 -12.62 -28.03
CA ARG A 533 -54.98 -11.53 -28.49
C ARG A 533 -54.31 -10.18 -28.25
N THR A 534 -54.66 -9.18 -29.05
CA THR A 534 -54.34 -7.78 -28.76
C THR A 534 -55.62 -6.98 -28.92
N ASN A 535 -56.02 -6.18 -27.92
CA ASN A 535 -57.13 -5.25 -28.13
C ASN A 535 -56.65 -4.09 -29.00
N ASP A 536 -57.11 -4.11 -30.24
CA ASP A 536 -56.82 -3.22 -31.35
C ASP A 536 -57.93 -2.18 -31.59
N THR A 537 -58.89 -2.07 -30.66
CA THR A 537 -60.01 -1.13 -30.74
C THR A 537 -59.51 0.31 -30.85
N GLY A 538 -59.84 0.98 -31.97
CA GLY A 538 -59.39 2.34 -32.28
C GLY A 538 -58.00 2.44 -32.94
N LEU A 539 -57.38 1.31 -33.29
CA LEU A 539 -56.10 1.24 -34.00
C LEU A 539 -56.32 0.84 -35.48
N THR A 540 -55.46 1.32 -36.38
CA THR A 540 -55.50 1.09 -37.84
C THR A 540 -54.85 -0.24 -38.27
N PHE A 541 -55.59 -1.36 -38.21
CA PHE A 541 -55.17 -2.75 -38.55
C PHE A 541 -53.81 -2.87 -39.28
N THR A 542 -52.79 -3.40 -38.59
CA THR A 542 -51.48 -3.72 -39.16
C THR A 542 -50.94 -5.03 -38.59
N ASP A 543 -50.55 -5.94 -39.48
CA ASP A 543 -50.04 -7.27 -39.14
C ASP A 543 -48.74 -7.25 -38.31
N ALA A 544 -48.49 -8.33 -37.58
CA ALA A 544 -47.20 -8.61 -36.96
C ALA A 544 -46.19 -9.07 -38.03
N SER A 545 -44.99 -8.49 -38.04
CA SER A 545 -43.98 -8.73 -39.08
C SER A 545 -42.73 -9.39 -38.52
N ALA A 546 -42.64 -10.71 -38.66
CA ALA A 546 -41.42 -11.49 -38.43
C ALA A 546 -40.60 -11.50 -39.74
N ALA A 547 -39.73 -10.50 -39.91
CA ALA A 547 -39.01 -10.22 -41.14
C ALA A 547 -37.55 -10.72 -41.15
N GLY A 548 -36.96 -10.99 -39.97
CA GLY A 548 -35.66 -11.65 -39.86
C GLY A 548 -35.76 -13.17 -39.88
N ILE A 549 -34.70 -13.86 -40.30
CA ILE A 549 -34.64 -15.32 -40.39
C ILE A 549 -34.77 -15.92 -38.99
N GLY A 550 -35.82 -16.71 -38.75
CA GLY A 550 -36.12 -17.30 -37.43
C GLY A 550 -36.67 -16.32 -36.40
N SER A 551 -37.02 -15.09 -36.79
CA SER A 551 -37.61 -14.09 -35.89
C SER A 551 -39.05 -14.42 -35.47
N THR A 552 -39.54 -13.79 -34.40
CA THR A 552 -40.88 -13.99 -33.84
C THR A 552 -41.54 -12.65 -33.52
N ALA A 553 -42.67 -12.35 -34.14
CA ALA A 553 -43.44 -11.12 -33.94
C ALA A 553 -44.85 -11.45 -33.41
N VAL A 554 -45.21 -10.92 -32.24
CA VAL A 554 -46.46 -11.25 -31.53
C VAL A 554 -47.17 -9.99 -31.03
N GLY A 555 -48.20 -9.55 -31.76
CA GLY A 555 -49.06 -8.41 -31.40
C GLY A 555 -49.18 -7.35 -32.49
N TYR A 556 -50.14 -6.44 -32.32
CA TYR A 556 -50.47 -5.39 -33.30
C TYR A 556 -49.26 -4.50 -33.66
N ASN A 557 -49.05 -4.24 -34.96
CA ASN A 557 -47.98 -3.38 -35.51
C ASN A 557 -46.57 -3.67 -34.95
N THR A 558 -46.30 -4.92 -34.59
CA THR A 558 -45.04 -5.33 -33.96
C THR A 558 -44.10 -5.92 -35.02
N VAL A 559 -42.80 -5.62 -34.94
CA VAL A 559 -41.83 -6.01 -35.98
C VAL A 559 -40.58 -6.63 -35.35
N ALA A 560 -40.30 -7.88 -35.72
CA ALA A 560 -39.07 -8.58 -35.41
C ALA A 560 -38.25 -8.66 -36.72
N LYS A 561 -37.30 -7.73 -36.89
CA LYS A 561 -36.57 -7.54 -38.15
C LYS A 561 -35.18 -8.18 -38.18
N GLY A 562 -34.48 -8.24 -37.05
CA GLY A 562 -33.19 -8.94 -36.97
C GLY A 562 -33.36 -10.46 -36.99
N ASP A 563 -32.34 -11.18 -37.43
CA ASP A 563 -32.36 -12.64 -37.47
C ASP A 563 -32.46 -13.19 -36.04
N SER A 564 -33.32 -14.19 -35.82
CA SER A 564 -33.68 -14.75 -34.51
C SER A 564 -34.20 -13.73 -33.47
N SER A 565 -34.66 -12.54 -33.89
CA SER A 565 -35.17 -11.51 -32.97
C SER A 565 -36.61 -11.78 -32.50
N VAL A 566 -37.00 -11.21 -31.35
CA VAL A 566 -38.32 -11.41 -30.73
C VAL A 566 -38.98 -10.07 -30.40
N ALA A 567 -40.13 -9.76 -31.01
CA ALA A 567 -40.94 -8.58 -30.73
C ALA A 567 -42.32 -8.98 -30.17
N MET A 568 -42.69 -8.48 -28.99
CA MET A 568 -43.96 -8.83 -28.32
C MET A 568 -44.68 -7.62 -27.73
N GLY A 569 -45.92 -7.40 -28.18
CA GLY A 569 -46.80 -6.32 -27.73
C GLY A 569 -47.04 -5.25 -28.81
N TYR A 570 -47.88 -4.28 -28.47
CA TYR A 570 -48.28 -3.19 -29.38
C TYR A 570 -47.08 -2.33 -29.79
N ASN A 571 -46.78 -2.26 -31.09
CA ASN A 571 -45.75 -1.36 -31.65
C ASN A 571 -44.34 -1.63 -31.08
N SER A 572 -44.02 -2.89 -30.79
CA SER A 572 -42.66 -3.29 -30.36
C SER A 572 -41.76 -3.54 -31.58
N PHE A 573 -40.48 -3.25 -31.49
CA PHE A 573 -39.56 -3.26 -32.64
C PHE A 573 -38.19 -3.86 -32.28
N ALA A 574 -37.97 -5.12 -32.63
CA ALA A 574 -36.71 -5.84 -32.42
C ALA A 574 -35.88 -5.83 -33.71
N LYS A 575 -34.95 -4.89 -33.84
CA LYS A 575 -34.21 -4.57 -35.06
C LYS A 575 -32.90 -5.35 -35.22
N GLY A 576 -32.16 -5.52 -34.13
CA GLY A 576 -30.85 -6.20 -34.14
C GLY A 576 -30.98 -7.73 -34.12
N ASP A 577 -29.93 -8.41 -34.53
CA ASP A 577 -29.91 -9.88 -34.57
C ASP A 577 -29.88 -10.46 -33.15
N SER A 578 -30.67 -11.50 -32.90
CA SER A 578 -30.97 -12.07 -31.58
C SER A 578 -31.49 -11.04 -30.55
N SER A 579 -32.01 -9.89 -30.99
CA SER A 579 -32.53 -8.85 -30.09
C SER A 579 -33.97 -9.14 -29.63
N VAL A 580 -34.35 -8.65 -28.46
CA VAL A 580 -35.65 -8.88 -27.83
C VAL A 580 -36.29 -7.53 -27.47
N ALA A 581 -37.55 -7.31 -27.86
CA ALA A 581 -38.34 -6.12 -27.53
C ALA A 581 -39.73 -6.54 -27.01
N ILE A 582 -39.94 -6.49 -25.69
CA ILE A 582 -41.15 -6.98 -25.02
C ILE A 582 -41.82 -5.83 -24.27
N GLY A 583 -43.04 -5.47 -24.70
CA GLY A 583 -43.87 -4.41 -24.12
C GLY A 583 -44.20 -3.32 -25.12
N GLN A 584 -45.31 -2.62 -24.88
CA GLN A 584 -45.85 -1.61 -25.81
C GLN A 584 -44.80 -0.54 -26.15
N GLY A 585 -44.54 -0.30 -27.43
CA GLY A 585 -43.58 0.72 -27.87
C GLY A 585 -42.11 0.44 -27.52
N SER A 586 -41.74 -0.78 -27.10
CA SER A 586 -40.34 -1.14 -26.83
C SER A 586 -39.53 -1.27 -28.11
N TYR A 587 -38.26 -0.88 -28.06
CA TYR A 587 -37.36 -0.86 -29.22
C TYR A 587 -36.01 -1.46 -28.84
N SER A 588 -35.58 -2.53 -29.54
CA SER A 588 -34.22 -3.05 -29.42
C SER A 588 -33.48 -2.83 -30.73
N GLY A 589 -32.53 -1.91 -30.72
CA GLY A 589 -31.86 -1.35 -31.90
C GLY A 589 -30.50 -1.96 -32.23
N VAL A 590 -29.97 -2.80 -31.34
CA VAL A 590 -28.63 -3.41 -31.40
C VAL A 590 -28.73 -4.92 -31.21
N ASP A 591 -27.77 -5.63 -31.79
CA ASP A 591 -27.71 -7.09 -31.75
C ASP A 591 -27.55 -7.58 -30.29
N THR A 592 -28.18 -8.70 -29.95
CA THR A 592 -28.31 -9.25 -28.58
C THR A 592 -28.97 -8.32 -27.53
N GLY A 593 -29.41 -7.12 -27.91
CA GLY A 593 -30.06 -6.18 -27.00
C GLY A 593 -31.43 -6.66 -26.54
N ILE A 594 -31.72 -6.55 -25.24
CA ILE A 594 -33.03 -6.84 -24.64
C ILE A 594 -33.66 -5.53 -24.16
N ALA A 595 -34.85 -5.20 -24.65
CA ALA A 595 -35.67 -4.08 -24.21
C ALA A 595 -36.96 -4.62 -23.56
N LEU A 596 -37.10 -4.43 -22.24
CA LEU A 596 -38.17 -5.04 -21.44
C LEU A 596 -39.04 -3.98 -20.75
N GLY A 597 -40.34 -4.00 -21.01
CA GLY A 597 -41.33 -3.04 -20.52
C GLY A 597 -41.74 -2.01 -21.58
N SER A 598 -42.89 -1.35 -21.34
CA SER A 598 -43.41 -0.33 -22.28
C SER A 598 -42.43 0.83 -22.47
N SER A 599 -42.27 1.28 -23.71
CA SER A 599 -41.31 2.31 -24.14
C SER A 599 -39.86 2.05 -23.71
N SER A 600 -39.46 0.83 -23.38
CA SER A 600 -38.04 0.52 -23.09
C SER A 600 -37.21 0.50 -24.37
N VAL A 601 -36.00 1.07 -24.33
CA VAL A 601 -35.09 1.22 -25.46
C VAL A 601 -33.76 0.55 -25.13
N SER A 602 -33.35 -0.45 -25.92
CA SER A 602 -32.00 -1.03 -25.88
C SER A 602 -31.26 -0.64 -27.16
N SER A 603 -30.46 0.42 -27.07
CA SER A 603 -29.79 1.08 -28.21
C SER A 603 -28.27 1.18 -28.05
N ARG A 604 -27.72 0.69 -26.93
CA ARG A 604 -26.32 0.84 -26.56
C ARG A 604 -25.57 -0.48 -26.72
N VAL A 605 -24.67 -0.53 -27.70
CA VAL A 605 -23.65 -1.59 -27.81
C VAL A 605 -22.79 -1.56 -26.55
N ILE A 606 -22.55 -2.72 -25.94
CA ILE A 606 -21.61 -2.86 -24.82
C ILE A 606 -20.29 -3.41 -25.38
N VAL A 607 -19.18 -2.83 -24.93
CA VAL A 607 -17.81 -3.22 -25.32
C VAL A 607 -17.08 -3.64 -24.04
N LYS A 608 -16.26 -4.69 -24.11
CA LYS A 608 -15.41 -5.08 -22.97
C LYS A 608 -14.47 -3.92 -22.61
N GLY A 609 -14.30 -3.69 -21.32
CA GLY A 609 -13.33 -2.73 -20.82
C GLY A 609 -13.28 -2.66 -19.31
N SER A 610 -12.29 -1.93 -18.81
CA SER A 610 -12.17 -1.58 -17.42
C SER A 610 -12.11 -0.07 -17.24
N ARG A 611 -12.63 0.41 -16.11
CA ARG A 611 -12.58 1.80 -15.68
C ARG A 611 -12.36 1.80 -14.17
N ASN A 612 -11.32 2.47 -13.70
CA ASN A 612 -11.07 2.61 -12.27
C ASN A 612 -12.19 3.40 -11.57
N THR A 613 -12.43 3.10 -10.29
CA THR A 613 -13.23 3.99 -9.44
C THR A 613 -12.47 5.29 -9.23
N SER A 614 -13.12 6.44 -9.47
CA SER A 614 -12.54 7.76 -9.26
C SER A 614 -13.53 8.72 -8.61
N VAL A 615 -13.01 9.78 -8.00
CA VAL A 615 -13.82 10.89 -7.47
C VAL A 615 -13.50 12.12 -8.29
N SER A 616 -14.54 12.85 -8.68
CA SER A 616 -14.47 14.13 -9.39
C SER A 616 -15.41 15.14 -8.71
N GLU A 617 -15.37 16.40 -9.14
CA GLU A 617 -16.32 17.43 -8.68
C GLU A 617 -17.78 17.06 -9.00
N GLU A 618 -18.01 16.22 -10.01
CA GLU A 618 -19.31 15.70 -10.43
C GLU A 618 -19.77 14.48 -9.60
N GLY A 619 -18.90 13.94 -8.73
CA GLY A 619 -19.21 12.85 -7.80
C GLY A 619 -18.30 11.63 -7.92
N VAL A 620 -18.74 10.51 -7.32
CA VAL A 620 -18.02 9.23 -7.33
C VAL A 620 -18.38 8.43 -8.58
N VAL A 621 -17.43 8.31 -9.50
CA VAL A 621 -17.50 7.43 -10.66
C VAL A 621 -17.14 6.02 -10.21
N ILE A 622 -18.15 5.16 -10.02
CA ILE A 622 -17.91 3.75 -9.71
C ILE A 622 -17.22 3.06 -10.89
N GLY A 623 -16.12 2.37 -10.60
CA GLY A 623 -15.37 1.58 -11.56
C GLY A 623 -16.07 0.27 -11.92
N TYR A 624 -15.65 -0.33 -13.02
CA TYR A 624 -16.03 -1.67 -13.44
C TYR A 624 -14.85 -2.32 -14.15
N ASP A 625 -14.80 -3.65 -14.12
CA ASP A 625 -14.01 -4.44 -15.07
C ASP A 625 -14.96 -5.48 -15.69
N THR A 626 -14.79 -5.71 -16.99
CA THR A 626 -15.56 -6.66 -17.79
C THR A 626 -14.66 -7.38 -18.81
N THR A 627 -13.34 -7.36 -18.57
CA THR A 627 -12.35 -8.03 -19.42
C THR A 627 -12.26 -9.54 -19.13
N ASP A 628 -12.75 -9.96 -17.96
CA ASP A 628 -12.84 -11.33 -17.45
C ASP A 628 -13.90 -12.20 -18.14
N GLY A 629 -15.08 -11.64 -18.42
CA GLY A 629 -16.23 -12.32 -19.03
C GLY A 629 -16.45 -11.99 -20.51
N GLU A 630 -17.36 -12.71 -21.17
CA GLU A 630 -17.94 -12.32 -22.47
C GLU A 630 -19.27 -11.58 -22.26
N LEU A 631 -19.52 -10.52 -23.04
CA LEU A 631 -20.66 -9.63 -22.86
C LEU A 631 -21.73 -9.90 -23.91
N LEU A 632 -22.69 -10.75 -23.55
CA LEU A 632 -23.73 -11.30 -24.43
C LEU A 632 -24.93 -10.36 -24.69
N GLY A 633 -24.75 -9.05 -24.56
CA GLY A 633 -25.80 -8.05 -24.83
C GLY A 633 -26.16 -7.16 -23.64
N ALA A 634 -27.23 -6.37 -23.82
CA ALA A 634 -27.66 -5.32 -22.88
C ALA A 634 -29.14 -5.45 -22.50
N LEU A 635 -29.44 -5.65 -21.22
CA LEU A 635 -30.80 -5.56 -20.68
C LEU A 635 -31.14 -4.10 -20.33
N SER A 636 -32.06 -3.52 -21.09
CA SER A 636 -32.69 -2.23 -20.81
C SER A 636 -34.12 -2.40 -20.31
N ILE A 637 -34.44 -1.73 -19.21
CA ILE A 637 -35.77 -1.70 -18.59
C ILE A 637 -36.42 -0.30 -18.64
N GLY A 638 -35.87 0.59 -19.47
CA GLY A 638 -36.28 1.99 -19.57
C GLY A 638 -35.75 2.65 -20.84
N ASP A 639 -35.78 3.97 -20.86
CA ASP A 639 -35.39 4.85 -21.97
C ASP A 639 -34.57 6.03 -21.42
N ASP A 640 -34.00 6.86 -22.28
CA ASP A 640 -33.26 8.05 -21.84
C ASP A 640 -34.15 8.96 -20.98
N GLY A 641 -33.67 9.29 -19.77
CA GLY A 641 -34.43 10.00 -18.75
C GLY A 641 -35.64 9.25 -18.12
N LYS A 642 -35.92 7.98 -18.48
CA LYS A 642 -37.08 7.21 -17.97
C LYS A 642 -36.67 5.82 -17.47
N TYR A 643 -36.37 5.73 -16.18
CA TYR A 643 -35.86 4.52 -15.55
C TYR A 643 -36.93 3.75 -14.78
N ARG A 644 -36.75 2.43 -14.64
CA ARG A 644 -37.52 1.56 -13.75
C ARG A 644 -36.65 1.04 -12.62
N GLN A 645 -37.23 0.87 -11.43
CA GLN A 645 -36.56 0.22 -10.31
C GLN A 645 -36.58 -1.30 -10.51
N ILE A 646 -35.45 -1.96 -10.22
CA ILE A 646 -35.41 -3.41 -10.04
C ILE A 646 -35.72 -3.67 -8.56
N ILE A 647 -36.83 -4.36 -8.28
CA ILE A 647 -37.32 -4.65 -6.93
C ILE A 647 -37.29 -6.15 -6.65
N ASN A 648 -37.35 -6.54 -5.37
CA ASN A 648 -37.28 -7.94 -4.91
C ASN A 648 -35.95 -8.67 -5.30
N VAL A 649 -34.88 -7.90 -5.48
CA VAL A 649 -33.52 -8.41 -5.71
C VAL A 649 -32.95 -8.92 -4.37
N ALA A 650 -32.42 -10.15 -4.37
CA ALA A 650 -31.66 -10.70 -3.24
C ALA A 650 -30.23 -10.11 -3.21
N ASP A 651 -29.52 -10.23 -2.08
CA ASP A 651 -28.11 -9.80 -2.04
C ASP A 651 -27.27 -10.62 -3.01
N GLY A 652 -26.46 -9.94 -3.82
CA GLY A 652 -25.47 -10.59 -4.67
C GLY A 652 -24.40 -11.31 -3.86
N SER A 653 -24.12 -12.54 -4.24
CA SER A 653 -23.06 -13.41 -3.67
C SER A 653 -21.81 -13.44 -4.55
N GLU A 654 -21.98 -13.36 -5.86
CA GLU A 654 -20.92 -13.45 -6.88
C GLU A 654 -20.62 -12.08 -7.50
N ALA A 655 -19.45 -11.95 -8.15
CA ALA A 655 -18.95 -10.68 -8.69
C ALA A 655 -19.83 -10.06 -9.81
N HIS A 656 -20.74 -10.84 -10.41
CA HIS A 656 -21.62 -10.40 -11.49
C HIS A 656 -23.09 -10.23 -11.05
N ASP A 657 -23.41 -10.45 -9.76
CA ASP A 657 -24.76 -10.29 -9.23
C ASP A 657 -25.16 -8.81 -9.08
N ALA A 658 -26.48 -8.54 -9.13
CA ALA A 658 -27.00 -7.20 -8.93
C ALA A 658 -26.94 -6.77 -7.45
N VAL A 659 -26.17 -5.72 -7.15
CA VAL A 659 -25.99 -5.18 -5.80
C VAL A 659 -27.28 -4.55 -5.26
N THR A 660 -27.72 -4.96 -4.06
CA THR A 660 -28.91 -4.38 -3.42
C THR A 660 -28.61 -3.03 -2.76
N VAL A 661 -29.66 -2.22 -2.59
CA VAL A 661 -29.59 -0.97 -1.80
C VAL A 661 -29.10 -1.25 -0.37
N ARG A 662 -29.37 -2.43 0.19
CA ARG A 662 -28.90 -2.82 1.53
C ARG A 662 -27.41 -3.16 1.55
N GLN A 663 -26.87 -3.83 0.54
CA GLN A 663 -25.43 -4.02 0.38
C GLN A 663 -24.70 -2.68 0.24
N LEU A 664 -25.25 -1.76 -0.57
CA LEU A 664 -24.71 -0.42 -0.72
C LEU A 664 -24.80 0.40 0.58
N GLN A 665 -25.91 0.33 1.33
CA GLN A 665 -26.05 0.96 2.64
C GLN A 665 -25.04 0.41 3.66
N ASN A 666 -24.76 -0.90 3.65
CA ASN A 666 -23.73 -1.49 4.51
C ASN A 666 -22.32 -1.00 4.13
N ALA A 667 -22.02 -0.89 2.84
CA ALA A 667 -20.74 -0.37 2.36
C ALA A 667 -20.54 1.13 2.69
N ILE A 668 -21.55 1.96 2.41
CA ILE A 668 -21.56 3.39 2.77
C ILE A 668 -21.49 3.55 4.29
N GLY A 669 -22.24 2.74 5.05
CA GLY A 669 -22.22 2.73 6.51
C GLY A 669 -20.83 2.42 7.08
N ALA A 670 -20.10 1.47 6.49
CA ALA A 670 -18.71 1.21 6.85
C ALA A 670 -17.80 2.42 6.56
N VAL A 671 -17.91 3.04 5.38
CA VAL A 671 -17.12 4.23 5.02
C VAL A 671 -17.43 5.45 5.90
N ALA A 672 -18.69 5.62 6.30
CA ALA A 672 -19.14 6.77 7.09
C ALA A 672 -18.97 6.60 8.62
N THR A 673 -18.90 5.36 9.13
CA THR A 673 -18.74 5.10 10.58
C THR A 673 -17.36 4.57 10.97
N THR A 674 -16.61 4.00 10.03
CA THR A 674 -15.17 3.77 10.16
C THR A 674 -14.44 4.67 9.15
N PRO A 675 -13.97 5.87 9.56
CA PRO A 675 -13.00 6.59 8.75
C PRO A 675 -11.78 5.68 8.52
N THR A 676 -11.23 5.78 7.31
CA THR A 676 -10.45 4.73 6.62
C THR A 676 -9.48 3.96 7.52
N LYS A 677 -9.24 2.66 7.24
CA LYS A 677 -8.60 1.63 8.09
C LYS A 677 -7.39 2.02 8.98
N TYR A 678 -6.67 3.11 8.70
CA TYR A 678 -5.52 3.59 9.47
C TYR A 678 -5.72 4.97 10.13
N TYR A 679 -6.89 5.61 9.94
CA TYR A 679 -7.26 6.95 10.39
C TYR A 679 -8.59 6.90 11.17
N HIS A 680 -8.56 6.49 12.43
CA HIS A 680 -9.76 6.35 13.25
C HIS A 680 -10.02 7.57 14.14
N ALA A 681 -11.09 8.31 13.85
CA ALA A 681 -11.58 9.44 14.64
C ALA A 681 -12.95 9.10 15.27
N ASN A 682 -12.95 8.63 16.52
CA ASN A 682 -14.18 8.27 17.23
C ASN A 682 -14.88 9.53 17.79
N SER A 683 -15.83 10.10 17.05
CA SER A 683 -16.65 11.22 17.49
C SER A 683 -18.01 11.26 16.80
N THR A 684 -18.95 11.98 17.41
CA THR A 684 -20.30 12.27 16.87
C THR A 684 -20.65 13.76 16.96
N ALA A 685 -19.64 14.61 17.17
CA ALA A 685 -19.78 16.06 17.15
C ALA A 685 -19.61 16.61 15.72
N GLU A 686 -19.73 17.93 15.56
CA GLU A 686 -19.59 18.62 14.28
C GLU A 686 -18.27 18.28 13.58
N ASP A 687 -18.31 18.07 12.26
CA ASP A 687 -17.18 17.56 11.48
C ASP A 687 -15.98 18.54 11.40
N SER A 688 -14.83 18.03 10.99
CA SER A 688 -13.64 18.80 10.62
C SER A 688 -13.90 19.61 9.34
N LEU A 689 -13.45 20.86 9.32
CA LEU A 689 -13.62 21.79 8.21
C LEU A 689 -12.27 22.33 7.71
N ALA A 690 -11.82 21.83 6.56
CA ALA A 690 -10.72 22.38 5.78
C ALA A 690 -11.27 23.49 4.87
N VAL A 691 -10.87 24.74 5.11
CA VAL A 691 -11.33 25.94 4.37
C VAL A 691 -10.20 26.54 3.54
N GLY A 692 -8.97 26.51 4.06
CA GLY A 692 -7.79 26.98 3.32
C GLY A 692 -7.46 26.09 2.13
N GLU A 693 -6.88 26.70 1.09
CA GLU A 693 -6.30 25.96 -0.06
C GLU A 693 -5.23 24.98 0.45
N ASP A 694 -5.22 23.75 -0.06
CA ASP A 694 -4.34 22.65 0.37
C ASP A 694 -4.32 22.37 1.90
N SER A 695 -5.38 22.72 2.64
CA SER A 695 -5.44 22.54 4.09
C SER A 695 -5.89 21.14 4.54
N LEU A 696 -5.37 20.68 5.69
CA LEU A 696 -5.70 19.40 6.31
C LEU A 696 -6.41 19.59 7.65
N ALA A 697 -7.70 19.22 7.71
CA ALA A 697 -8.49 19.24 8.93
C ALA A 697 -8.81 17.80 9.39
N MET A 698 -8.49 17.47 10.66
CA MET A 698 -8.72 16.15 11.22
C MET A 698 -9.31 16.23 12.64
N GLY A 699 -10.49 15.63 12.82
CA GLY A 699 -11.15 15.47 14.12
C GLY A 699 -12.20 16.55 14.39
N ALA A 700 -13.22 16.18 15.16
CA ALA A 700 -14.44 16.99 15.31
C ALA A 700 -14.16 18.43 15.79
N LYS A 701 -14.92 19.39 15.24
CA LYS A 701 -14.82 20.83 15.45
C LYS A 701 -13.47 21.47 15.06
N THR A 702 -12.56 20.74 14.41
CA THR A 702 -11.32 21.34 13.89
C THR A 702 -11.63 22.21 12.68
N ILE A 703 -11.19 23.47 12.70
CA ILE A 703 -11.41 24.43 11.60
C ILE A 703 -10.05 24.95 11.14
N VAL A 704 -9.76 24.83 9.84
CA VAL A 704 -8.45 25.16 9.26
C VAL A 704 -8.65 26.18 8.14
N ASN A 705 -8.41 27.46 8.45
CA ASN A 705 -8.68 28.57 7.53
C ASN A 705 -7.45 29.03 6.74
N GLY A 706 -6.24 28.81 7.25
CA GLY A 706 -5.00 29.19 6.58
C GLY A 706 -4.66 28.22 5.44
N ASN A 707 -4.20 28.76 4.31
CA ASN A 707 -3.69 27.96 3.19
C ASN A 707 -2.48 27.11 3.64
N ALA A 708 -2.43 25.85 3.18
CA ALA A 708 -1.53 24.79 3.64
C ALA A 708 -1.50 24.58 5.17
N GLY A 709 -2.54 25.04 5.88
CA GLY A 709 -2.69 24.84 7.32
C GLY A 709 -3.03 23.40 7.70
N ILE A 710 -2.67 22.99 8.90
CA ILE A 710 -2.90 21.63 9.41
C ILE A 710 -3.53 21.70 10.82
N GLY A 711 -4.75 21.20 10.97
CA GLY A 711 -5.42 21.04 12.27
C GLY A 711 -5.67 19.57 12.58
N ILE A 712 -5.19 19.08 13.73
CA ILE A 712 -5.35 17.68 14.15
C ILE A 712 -5.76 17.61 15.63
N GLY A 713 -7.01 17.27 15.90
CA GLY A 713 -7.53 17.03 17.25
C GLY A 713 -9.01 17.40 17.41
N LEU A 714 -9.44 17.55 18.66
CA LEU A 714 -10.77 18.08 18.99
C LEU A 714 -10.73 19.61 19.04
N ASN A 715 -11.59 20.29 18.28
CA ASN A 715 -11.79 21.73 18.37
C ASN A 715 -10.47 22.52 18.15
N THR A 716 -9.62 22.11 17.21
CA THR A 716 -8.39 22.86 16.86
C THR A 716 -8.73 24.01 15.90
N LEU A 717 -7.89 25.05 15.87
CA LEU A 717 -8.09 26.20 14.99
C LEU A 717 -6.79 26.62 14.32
N VAL A 718 -6.81 26.77 12.99
CA VAL A 718 -5.81 27.53 12.24
C VAL A 718 -6.49 28.78 11.69
N LEU A 719 -5.98 29.97 12.02
CA LEU A 719 -6.53 31.24 11.52
C LEU A 719 -6.21 31.43 10.01
N ALA A 720 -6.93 32.32 9.34
CA ALA A 720 -6.83 32.51 7.89
C ALA A 720 -5.48 33.13 7.46
N ASP A 721 -4.89 33.94 8.33
CA ASP A 721 -3.56 34.53 8.24
C ASP A 721 -2.44 33.61 8.75
N ALA A 722 -2.77 32.48 9.38
CA ALA A 722 -1.82 31.44 9.77
C ALA A 722 -1.51 30.49 8.60
N ILE A 723 -0.96 31.04 7.52
CA ILE A 723 -0.45 30.27 6.36
C ILE A 723 0.62 29.28 6.83
N ASN A 724 0.58 28.03 6.33
CA ASN A 724 1.41 26.91 6.82
C ASN A 724 1.26 26.62 8.34
N GLY A 725 0.23 27.17 9.01
CA GLY A 725 0.05 27.08 10.45
C GLY A 725 -0.43 25.71 10.89
N ILE A 726 0.21 25.15 11.94
CA ILE A 726 -0.06 23.78 12.41
C ILE A 726 -0.60 23.79 13.85
N ALA A 727 -1.76 23.19 14.08
CA ALA A 727 -2.40 23.07 15.39
C ALA A 727 -2.68 21.59 15.73
N ILE A 728 -1.97 21.03 16.72
CA ILE A 728 -2.05 19.59 17.06
C ILE A 728 -2.39 19.40 18.54
N GLY A 729 -3.49 18.70 18.82
CA GLY A 729 -4.01 18.41 20.15
C GLY A 729 -5.23 19.26 20.49
N SER A 730 -6.10 18.78 21.39
CA SER A 730 -7.42 19.38 21.64
C SER A 730 -7.33 20.87 21.98
N ASN A 731 -8.13 21.72 21.35
CA ASN A 731 -8.15 23.17 21.55
C ASN A 731 -6.83 23.90 21.20
N ALA A 732 -5.89 23.27 20.48
CA ALA A 732 -4.71 23.96 19.97
C ALA A 732 -5.07 25.03 18.92
N ARG A 733 -4.34 26.16 18.90
CA ARG A 733 -4.60 27.30 18.01
C ARG A 733 -3.33 27.81 17.33
N ALA A 734 -3.23 27.63 16.01
CA ALA A 734 -2.25 28.30 15.18
C ALA A 734 -2.80 29.68 14.81
N ASN A 735 -2.23 30.71 15.43
CA ASN A 735 -2.62 32.11 15.30
C ASN A 735 -1.65 32.91 14.41
N HIS A 736 -0.53 32.33 13.98
CA HIS A 736 0.51 32.98 13.19
C HIS A 736 1.00 32.04 12.07
N ALA A 737 1.49 32.63 10.98
CA ALA A 737 2.06 31.89 9.84
C ALA A 737 3.35 31.13 10.21
N ASP A 738 3.67 30.09 9.44
CA ASP A 738 4.88 29.27 9.52
C ASP A 738 5.18 28.70 10.93
N SER A 739 4.13 28.54 11.74
CA SER A 739 4.24 28.31 13.19
C SER A 739 3.33 27.20 13.69
N ILE A 740 3.77 26.54 14.76
CA ILE A 740 3.21 25.29 15.27
C ILE A 740 2.72 25.48 16.71
N ALA A 741 1.46 25.16 16.98
CA ALA A 741 0.88 25.01 18.31
C ALA A 741 0.70 23.52 18.62
N MET A 742 1.54 22.97 19.50
CA MET A 742 1.54 21.54 19.85
C MET A 742 1.14 21.30 21.30
N GLY A 743 0.16 20.43 21.51
CA GLY A 743 -0.41 20.08 22.81
C GLY A 743 -1.78 20.72 23.07
N ASN A 744 -2.51 20.16 24.04
CA ASN A 744 -3.86 20.62 24.38
C ASN A 744 -3.84 22.09 24.85
N GLY A 745 -4.69 22.93 24.26
CA GLY A 745 -4.80 24.36 24.56
C GLY A 745 -3.60 25.22 24.12
N SER A 746 -2.58 24.64 23.47
CA SER A 746 -1.40 25.39 23.03
C SER A 746 -1.74 26.44 21.99
N GLN A 747 -1.03 27.55 22.01
CA GLN A 747 -1.20 28.66 21.09
C GLN A 747 0.17 29.17 20.62
N THR A 748 0.31 29.47 19.34
CA THR A 748 1.43 30.32 18.87
C THR A 748 1.20 31.75 19.39
N THR A 749 2.23 32.41 19.91
CA THR A 749 2.14 33.74 20.56
C THR A 749 3.13 34.77 20.02
N ARG A 750 4.06 34.39 19.13
CA ARG A 750 4.99 35.31 18.42
C ARG A 750 4.98 35.17 16.90
N GLY A 751 4.91 33.94 16.40
CA GLY A 751 5.13 33.66 14.98
C GLY A 751 6.58 33.89 14.52
N ALA A 752 6.79 34.07 13.22
CA ALA A 752 8.07 34.50 12.64
C ALA A 752 8.50 35.88 13.17
N GLN A 753 9.82 36.14 13.22
CA GLN A 753 10.40 37.35 13.82
C GLN A 753 11.58 37.88 13.01
N THR A 754 11.64 39.19 12.78
CA THR A 754 12.71 39.85 12.00
C THR A 754 13.51 40.83 12.86
N ASN A 755 14.84 40.70 12.85
CA ASN A 755 15.78 41.52 13.63
C ASN A 755 15.42 41.65 15.13
N TYR A 756 14.97 40.57 15.76
CA TYR A 756 14.59 40.56 17.17
C TYR A 756 15.79 40.43 18.10
N THR A 757 15.69 41.01 19.30
CA THR A 757 16.71 40.88 20.34
C THR A 757 16.58 39.51 21.02
N ALA A 758 17.39 38.54 20.62
CA ALA A 758 17.51 37.28 21.34
C ALA A 758 18.25 37.48 22.68
N TYR A 759 17.89 36.69 23.69
CA TYR A 759 18.55 36.74 24.99
C TYR A 759 20.01 36.26 24.87
N ASN A 760 20.94 37.03 25.45
CA ASN A 760 22.38 36.74 25.47
C ASN A 760 23.01 36.59 24.06
N MET A 761 22.54 37.38 23.08
CA MET A 761 23.12 37.48 21.73
C MET A 761 23.40 38.94 21.39
N ASP A 762 24.61 39.24 20.91
CA ASP A 762 25.05 40.62 20.63
C ASP A 762 24.47 41.21 19.33
N ALA A 763 24.04 40.35 18.40
CA ALA A 763 23.49 40.73 17.10
C ALA A 763 21.98 40.44 17.02
N PRO A 764 21.17 41.30 16.36
CA PRO A 764 19.76 41.01 16.09
C PRO A 764 19.57 39.70 15.31
N GLN A 765 18.62 38.88 15.76
CA GLN A 765 18.34 37.56 15.20
C GLN A 765 17.08 37.55 14.33
N ASN A 766 16.91 36.49 13.55
CA ASN A 766 15.72 36.28 12.72
C ASN A 766 15.19 34.85 12.96
N SER A 767 13.87 34.69 13.01
CA SER A 767 13.21 33.38 13.10
C SER A 767 12.18 33.25 11.99
N VAL A 768 12.18 32.10 11.31
CA VAL A 768 11.22 31.77 10.24
C VAL A 768 9.83 31.39 10.76
N GLY A 769 9.68 31.18 12.07
CA GLY A 769 8.42 30.78 12.70
C GLY A 769 8.55 30.57 14.21
N GLU A 770 7.53 29.99 14.84
CA GLU A 770 7.53 29.61 16.25
C GLU A 770 7.06 28.15 16.45
N PHE A 771 7.78 27.38 17.27
CA PHE A 771 7.31 26.09 17.79
C PHE A 771 6.83 26.25 19.23
N SER A 772 5.52 26.40 19.42
CA SER A 772 4.90 26.59 20.73
C SER A 772 4.36 25.28 21.31
N VAL A 773 4.88 24.90 22.48
CA VAL A 773 4.44 23.73 23.26
C VAL A 773 3.40 24.08 24.34
N GLY A 774 2.85 25.30 24.32
CA GLY A 774 1.95 25.79 25.37
C GLY A 774 1.27 27.10 24.99
N SER A 775 0.88 27.88 25.98
CA SER A 775 0.18 29.16 25.87
C SER A 775 0.67 30.14 26.94
N GLU A 776 0.12 31.36 26.99
CA GLU A 776 0.43 32.35 28.03
C GLU A 776 0.02 31.86 29.44
N ASP A 777 -1.11 31.14 29.53
CA ASP A 777 -1.67 30.57 30.75
C ASP A 777 -1.16 29.16 31.11
N GLY A 778 -0.39 28.50 30.23
CA GLY A 778 0.17 27.17 30.51
C GLY A 778 1.33 26.76 29.60
N GLN A 779 2.55 26.69 30.14
CA GLN A 779 3.74 26.22 29.43
C GLN A 779 4.03 24.74 29.72
N ARG A 780 4.84 24.09 28.86
CA ARG A 780 5.27 22.69 29.03
C ARG A 780 6.79 22.57 29.09
N GLN A 781 7.26 21.60 29.87
CA GLN A 781 8.65 21.17 29.85
C GLN A 781 8.93 20.35 28.58
N ILE A 782 10.08 20.57 27.94
CA ILE A 782 10.60 19.69 26.91
C ILE A 782 11.52 18.68 27.63
N THR A 783 11.15 17.41 27.64
CA THR A 783 11.90 16.34 28.31
C THR A 783 12.74 15.52 27.32
N ASN A 784 13.69 14.73 27.83
CA ASN A 784 14.53 13.83 27.05
C ASN A 784 15.43 14.51 25.98
N VAL A 785 15.64 15.82 26.11
CA VAL A 785 16.53 16.62 25.24
C VAL A 785 17.99 16.18 25.46
N ALA A 786 18.64 15.72 24.39
CA ALA A 786 20.08 15.45 24.37
C ALA A 786 20.91 16.72 24.61
N ALA A 787 22.23 16.61 24.74
CA ALA A 787 23.08 17.79 24.79
C ALA A 787 23.17 18.42 23.39
N GLY A 788 22.89 19.71 23.26
CA GLY A 788 23.07 20.45 22.01
C GLY A 788 24.54 20.51 21.58
N SER A 789 24.76 20.47 20.27
CA SER A 789 26.08 20.32 19.62
C SER A 789 26.47 21.50 18.72
N ALA A 790 25.49 22.14 18.09
CA ALA A 790 25.61 23.39 17.35
C ALA A 790 24.95 24.54 18.12
N ASP A 791 25.30 25.79 17.79
CA ASP A 791 24.78 27.00 18.46
C ASP A 791 23.25 27.18 18.31
N THR A 792 22.63 26.47 17.37
CA THR A 792 21.18 26.43 17.12
C THR A 792 20.45 25.27 17.81
N ASP A 793 21.16 24.37 18.48
CA ASP A 793 20.55 23.23 19.17
C ASP A 793 19.97 23.64 20.54
N ALA A 794 18.95 22.90 21.01
CA ALA A 794 18.36 23.14 22.32
C ALA A 794 19.30 22.73 23.47
N VAL A 795 19.73 23.70 24.28
CA VAL A 795 20.56 23.46 25.47
C VAL A 795 19.76 22.77 26.57
N ASN A 796 20.31 21.70 27.15
CA ASN A 796 19.66 20.97 28.24
C ASN A 796 20.20 21.32 29.64
N VAL A 797 19.48 20.90 30.69
CA VAL A 797 19.84 21.15 32.10
C VAL A 797 21.18 20.50 32.50
N GLY A 798 21.64 19.47 31.77
CA GLY A 798 22.97 18.88 31.97
C GLY A 798 24.08 19.85 31.57
N GLN A 799 23.95 20.51 30.41
CA GLN A 799 24.90 21.52 29.93
C GLN A 799 24.91 22.75 30.84
N LEU A 800 23.74 23.26 31.24
CA LEU A 800 23.65 24.40 32.18
C LEU A 800 24.34 24.10 33.51
N LYS A 801 24.20 22.87 34.04
CA LYS A 801 24.87 22.44 35.27
C LYS A 801 26.40 22.43 35.19
N VAL A 802 27.00 22.29 34.00
CA VAL A 802 28.46 22.42 33.84
C VAL A 802 28.88 23.87 34.10
N THR A 803 28.13 24.83 33.55
CA THR A 803 28.32 26.27 33.81
C THR A 803 28.06 26.62 35.27
N ASP A 804 26.97 26.15 35.87
CA ASP A 804 26.65 26.39 37.29
C ASP A 804 27.75 25.84 38.22
N ALA A 805 28.30 24.67 37.92
CA ALA A 805 29.40 24.08 38.68
C ALA A 805 30.68 24.94 38.61
N GLN A 806 30.99 25.52 37.44
CA GLN A 806 32.12 26.44 37.30
C GLN A 806 31.87 27.78 38.01
N VAL A 807 30.65 28.33 37.93
CA VAL A 807 30.25 29.55 38.65
C VAL A 807 30.31 29.34 40.18
N SER A 808 29.91 28.16 40.66
CA SER A 808 30.04 27.77 42.07
C SER A 808 31.51 27.69 42.52
N GLN A 809 32.39 27.05 41.73
CA GLN A 809 33.83 27.02 42.01
C GLN A 809 34.46 28.43 42.02
N ASN A 810 34.06 29.29 41.08
CA ASN A 810 34.52 30.68 41.03
C ASN A 810 34.06 31.45 42.28
N THR A 811 32.80 31.25 42.71
CA THR A 811 32.23 31.87 43.91
C THR A 811 32.95 31.41 45.18
N GLN A 812 33.25 30.11 45.33
CA GLN A 812 34.03 29.60 46.45
C GLN A 812 35.48 30.12 46.43
N SER A 813 36.08 30.25 45.25
CA SER A 813 37.43 30.82 45.08
C SER A 813 37.48 32.29 45.50
N ILE A 814 36.45 33.08 45.15
CA ILE A 814 36.28 34.47 45.61
C ILE A 814 36.12 34.53 47.14
N THR A 815 35.31 33.64 47.73
CA THR A 815 35.18 33.54 49.21
C THR A 815 36.51 33.22 49.89
N ASN A 816 37.28 32.27 49.34
CA ASN A 816 38.61 31.91 49.85
C ASN A 816 39.59 33.10 49.75
N LEU A 817 39.58 33.83 48.64
CA LEU A 817 40.36 35.04 48.43
C LEU A 817 39.97 36.14 49.43
N ASN A 818 38.67 36.36 49.68
CA ASN A 818 38.20 37.32 50.69
C ASN A 818 38.75 36.98 52.08
N THR A 819 38.70 35.70 52.50
CA THR A 819 39.30 35.27 53.78
C THR A 819 40.83 35.47 53.79
N GLN A 820 41.53 35.23 52.69
CA GLN A 820 42.97 35.52 52.60
C GLN A 820 43.24 37.03 52.72
N VAL A 821 42.47 37.88 52.05
CA VAL A 821 42.57 39.35 52.12
C VAL A 821 42.33 39.84 53.55
N THR A 822 41.25 39.42 54.22
CA THR A 822 40.99 39.79 55.63
C THR A 822 42.11 39.32 56.58
N ASN A 823 42.69 38.14 56.34
CA ASN A 823 43.83 37.64 57.12
C ASN A 823 45.12 38.44 56.84
N LEU A 824 45.34 38.91 55.61
CA LEU A 824 46.45 39.79 55.26
C LEU A 824 46.28 41.18 55.88
N ASP A 825 45.09 41.77 55.77
CA ASP A 825 44.70 43.04 56.39
C ASP A 825 44.93 43.00 57.91
N THR A 826 44.36 42.00 58.59
CA THR A 826 44.59 41.77 60.03
C THR A 826 46.07 41.59 60.38
N ARG A 827 46.87 40.94 59.53
CA ARG A 827 48.32 40.79 59.74
C ARG A 827 49.07 42.11 59.56
N VAL A 828 48.70 42.93 58.58
CA VAL A 828 49.27 44.27 58.36
C VAL A 828 48.93 45.18 59.54
N THR A 829 47.66 45.26 59.93
CA THR A 829 47.23 46.03 61.11
C THR A 829 47.91 45.57 62.40
N ASN A 830 48.17 44.27 62.59
CA ASN A 830 48.93 43.77 63.75
C ASN A 830 50.42 44.13 63.68
N ILE A 831 51.03 44.19 62.49
CA ILE A 831 52.39 44.70 62.32
C ILE A 831 52.42 46.20 62.63
N GLU A 832 51.52 47.00 62.06
CA GLU A 832 51.43 48.45 62.27
C GLU A 832 51.23 48.80 63.75
N ASN A 833 50.32 48.12 64.45
CA ASN A 833 50.16 48.27 65.91
C ASN A 833 51.39 47.80 66.71
N GLY A 834 52.13 46.80 66.19
CA GLY A 834 53.34 46.26 66.83
C GLY A 834 54.60 47.11 66.64
N ILE A 835 54.72 47.83 65.52
CA ILE A 835 55.91 48.64 65.16
C ILE A 835 55.66 50.15 65.11
N GLY A 836 54.42 50.62 65.23
CA GLY A 836 54.07 52.04 65.11
C GLY A 836 54.82 52.94 66.10
N ASP A 837 55.05 52.45 67.32
CA ASP A 837 55.92 53.07 68.34
C ASP A 837 57.36 53.29 67.80
N ILE A 838 57.91 52.28 67.11
CA ILE A 838 59.28 52.27 66.59
C ILE A 838 59.41 53.27 65.44
N VAL A 839 58.45 53.30 64.51
CA VAL A 839 58.45 54.22 63.37
C VAL A 839 58.21 55.67 63.82
N THR A 840 57.28 55.89 64.76
CA THR A 840 56.86 57.24 65.18
C THR A 840 57.85 57.90 66.14
N THR A 841 58.56 57.13 66.96
CA THR A 841 59.40 57.68 68.05
C THR A 841 60.84 57.15 68.07
N GLY A 842 61.24 56.31 67.11
CA GLY A 842 62.55 55.63 67.13
C GLY A 842 62.76 54.74 68.36
N SER A 843 61.66 54.28 68.99
CA SER A 843 61.67 53.76 70.37
C SER A 843 60.88 52.47 70.53
N THR A 844 61.21 51.68 71.55
CA THR A 844 60.50 50.44 71.90
C THR A 844 59.90 50.52 73.30
N LYS A 845 59.19 49.48 73.74
CA LYS A 845 58.63 49.37 75.11
C LYS A 845 59.66 49.64 76.22
N TYR A 846 60.94 49.28 76.02
CA TYR A 846 61.99 49.37 77.03
C TYR A 846 63.10 50.39 76.68
N PHE A 847 63.28 50.70 75.39
CA PHE A 847 64.18 51.76 74.93
C PHE A 847 63.35 52.97 74.53
N LYS A 848 63.03 53.85 75.49
CA LYS A 848 62.25 55.06 75.25
C LYS A 848 63.14 56.29 75.04
N THR A 849 62.86 57.02 73.97
CA THR A 849 63.38 58.37 73.69
C THR A 849 62.18 59.30 73.45
N ASN A 850 62.40 60.61 73.59
CA ASN A 850 61.41 61.65 73.35
C ASN A 850 62.15 62.90 72.86
N THR A 851 62.25 63.08 71.54
CA THR A 851 63.02 64.17 70.94
C THR A 851 62.67 64.40 69.47
N ASP A 852 62.60 65.67 69.10
CA ASP A 852 62.42 66.15 67.72
C ASP A 852 63.77 66.61 67.10
N GLY A 853 64.90 66.21 67.72
CA GLY A 853 66.25 66.57 67.27
C GLY A 853 66.82 65.60 66.23
N ALA A 854 67.94 65.99 65.62
CA ALA A 854 68.63 65.18 64.61
C ALA A 854 69.05 63.80 65.12
N ASP A 855 69.29 62.86 64.20
CA ASP A 855 69.65 61.47 64.48
C ASP A 855 70.90 61.31 65.36
N ALA A 856 70.99 60.17 66.04
CA ALA A 856 72.20 59.71 66.72
C ALA A 856 73.20 59.13 65.71
N ASN A 857 74.50 59.37 65.90
CA ASN A 857 75.52 58.98 64.92
C ASN A 857 76.70 58.25 65.59
N ALA A 858 76.82 56.95 65.30
CA ALA A 858 77.94 56.10 65.70
C ALA A 858 78.96 56.08 64.53
N GLN A 859 79.97 56.95 64.61
CA GLN A 859 80.98 57.15 63.55
C GLN A 859 82.22 56.29 63.78
N GLY A 860 82.64 56.13 65.04
CA GLY A 860 83.74 55.24 65.42
C GLY A 860 83.35 53.78 65.23
N LYS A 861 84.33 52.92 64.92
CA LYS A 861 84.09 51.48 64.79
C LYS A 861 83.63 50.89 66.14
N ASP A 862 82.64 50.01 66.07
CA ASP A 862 82.03 49.32 67.21
C ASP A 862 81.49 50.27 68.31
N SER A 863 81.18 51.52 67.93
CA SER A 863 80.68 52.56 68.84
C SER A 863 79.14 52.59 68.95
N VAL A 864 78.61 53.28 69.95
CA VAL A 864 77.16 53.38 70.23
C VAL A 864 76.74 54.81 70.56
N ALA A 865 75.79 55.37 69.83
CA ALA A 865 75.21 56.69 70.06
C ALA A 865 73.75 56.60 70.49
N ILE A 866 73.36 57.23 71.61
CA ILE A 866 72.02 57.16 72.20
C ILE A 866 71.49 58.56 72.50
N GLY A 867 70.37 58.92 71.84
CA GLY A 867 69.72 60.23 71.96
C GLY A 867 70.10 61.20 70.84
N SER A 868 69.25 62.18 70.58
CA SER A 868 69.35 63.08 69.42
C SER A 868 70.68 63.84 69.34
N GLY A 869 71.29 63.86 68.16
CA GLY A 869 72.58 64.52 67.91
C GLY A 869 73.72 64.03 68.80
N SER A 870 73.62 62.84 69.40
CA SER A 870 74.76 62.20 70.05
C SER A 870 75.73 61.68 68.98
N ILE A 871 77.03 61.88 69.22
CA ILE A 871 78.10 61.54 68.28
C ILE A 871 79.13 60.69 69.01
N ALA A 872 79.17 59.39 68.71
CA ALA A 872 80.25 58.51 69.13
C ALA A 872 81.31 58.51 68.04
N ALA A 873 82.34 59.33 68.19
CA ALA A 873 83.32 59.64 67.14
C ALA A 873 84.52 58.69 67.15
N ALA A 874 84.91 58.17 68.31
CA ALA A 874 86.06 57.27 68.48
C ALA A 874 85.66 55.79 68.57
N ASP A 875 86.61 54.91 68.30
CA ASP A 875 86.39 53.46 68.30
C ASP A 875 86.04 52.93 69.71
N ASN A 876 85.13 51.94 69.75
CA ASN A 876 84.61 51.32 70.97
C ASN A 876 84.06 52.33 72.01
N SER A 877 83.60 53.51 71.56
CA SER A 877 83.08 54.57 72.43
C SER A 877 81.54 54.58 72.52
N VAL A 878 81.00 55.20 73.58
CA VAL A 878 79.56 55.35 73.79
C VAL A 878 79.20 56.79 74.08
N ALA A 879 78.33 57.39 73.26
CA ALA A 879 77.78 58.73 73.47
C ALA A 879 76.36 58.65 74.04
N LEU A 880 76.22 58.77 75.36
CA LEU A 880 74.99 58.51 76.11
C LEU A 880 74.23 59.80 76.50
N GLY A 881 73.28 60.18 75.65
CA GLY A 881 72.33 61.28 75.86
C GLY A 881 72.41 62.33 74.75
N THR A 882 71.32 63.07 74.53
CA THR A 882 71.21 64.12 73.49
C THR A 882 72.42 65.07 73.45
N GLY A 883 73.04 65.26 72.28
CA GLY A 883 74.19 66.15 72.10
C GLY A 883 75.46 65.74 72.85
N SER A 884 75.59 64.48 73.29
CA SER A 884 76.84 63.98 73.88
C SER A 884 77.85 63.66 72.77
N VAL A 885 79.13 63.89 73.04
CA VAL A 885 80.24 63.59 72.14
C VAL A 885 81.20 62.65 72.85
N ALA A 886 81.52 61.51 72.23
CA ALA A 886 82.57 60.59 72.69
C ALA A 886 83.69 60.55 71.65
N ASP A 887 84.71 61.38 71.87
CA ASP A 887 85.83 61.66 70.97
C ASP A 887 87.17 61.01 71.41
N GLU A 888 87.14 60.18 72.46
CA GLU A 888 88.25 59.34 72.93
C GLU A 888 87.88 57.84 72.88
N GLU A 889 88.81 56.99 72.45
CA GLU A 889 88.58 55.54 72.30
C GLU A 889 88.23 54.85 73.63
N ASN A 890 87.35 53.84 73.58
CA ASN A 890 86.95 53.04 74.75
C ASN A 890 86.24 53.84 75.88
N THR A 891 85.78 55.07 75.62
CA THR A 891 85.12 55.92 76.62
C THR A 891 83.59 55.85 76.59
N ILE A 892 82.94 56.12 77.73
CA ILE A 892 81.50 56.35 77.84
C ILE A 892 81.28 57.83 78.18
N SER A 893 81.02 58.65 77.17
CA SER A 893 80.69 60.06 77.37
C SER A 893 79.20 60.24 77.65
N VAL A 894 78.89 61.02 78.69
CA VAL A 894 77.52 61.39 79.07
C VAL A 894 77.20 62.85 78.73
N GLY A 895 78.02 63.54 77.94
CA GLY A 895 77.84 64.94 77.61
C GLY A 895 78.84 65.47 76.58
N SER A 896 79.11 66.76 76.60
CA SER A 896 80.08 67.43 75.73
C SER A 896 80.92 68.43 76.52
N SER A 897 81.94 69.02 75.89
CA SER A 897 82.76 70.10 76.46
C SER A 897 81.96 71.33 76.93
N THR A 898 80.76 71.55 76.38
CA THR A 898 79.84 72.65 76.76
C THR A 898 78.65 72.22 77.62
N ASN A 899 78.36 70.91 77.71
CA ASN A 899 77.18 70.39 78.42
C ASN A 899 77.47 69.01 79.05
N GLN A 900 78.07 68.98 80.25
CA GLN A 900 78.31 67.75 81.00
C GLN A 900 77.07 67.31 81.80
N ARG A 901 76.85 65.99 81.93
CA ARG A 901 75.83 65.41 82.82
C ARG A 901 76.45 64.83 84.09
N ARG A 902 75.66 64.79 85.16
CA ARG A 902 76.00 64.09 86.40
C ARG A 902 75.50 62.65 86.31
N ILE A 903 76.37 61.68 86.60
CA ILE A 903 75.93 60.32 86.90
C ILE A 903 75.39 60.32 88.34
N THR A 904 74.10 60.03 88.51
CA THR A 904 73.41 60.03 89.81
C THR A 904 73.16 58.61 90.32
N ASN A 905 72.87 58.47 91.61
CA ASN A 905 72.57 57.19 92.28
C ASN A 905 73.70 56.14 92.19
N VAL A 906 74.95 56.58 91.99
CA VAL A 906 76.14 55.72 91.97
C VAL A 906 76.38 55.14 93.37
N ALA A 907 76.43 53.80 93.46
CA ALA A 907 76.78 53.08 94.68
C ALA A 907 78.20 53.42 95.16
N ALA A 908 78.57 53.00 96.36
CA ALA A 908 79.98 53.07 96.78
C ALA A 908 80.78 52.01 96.01
N GLY A 909 81.81 52.43 95.27
CA GLY A 909 82.68 51.51 94.53
C GLY A 909 83.48 50.61 95.48
N VAL A 910 83.60 49.32 95.15
CA VAL A 910 84.23 48.29 96.01
C VAL A 910 85.54 47.78 95.39
N ASN A 911 85.57 47.62 94.08
CA ASN A 911 86.75 47.19 93.33
C ASN A 911 87.55 48.39 92.79
N ALA A 912 88.80 48.17 92.42
CA ALA A 912 89.68 49.19 91.82
C ALA A 912 89.20 49.73 90.46
N THR A 913 88.20 49.09 89.85
CA THR A 913 87.56 49.48 88.57
C THR A 913 86.22 50.19 88.76
N ASP A 914 85.72 50.33 89.98
CA ASP A 914 84.39 50.88 90.25
C ASP A 914 84.44 52.41 90.37
N ALA A 915 83.37 53.09 89.95
CA ALA A 915 83.27 54.54 90.06
C ALA A 915 83.13 54.99 91.52
N VAL A 916 84.05 55.84 91.98
CA VAL A 916 84.03 56.43 93.34
C VAL A 916 82.91 57.47 93.45
N ASN A 917 82.10 57.38 94.51
CA ASN A 917 81.00 58.33 94.73
C ASN A 917 81.34 59.43 95.76
N VAL A 918 80.47 60.46 95.86
CA VAL A 918 80.71 61.64 96.70
C VAL A 918 80.71 61.33 98.21
N SER A 919 80.12 60.21 98.67
CA SER A 919 80.26 59.78 100.07
C SER A 919 81.66 59.22 100.36
N GLN A 920 82.27 58.50 99.41
CA GLN A 920 83.63 57.97 99.54
C GLN A 920 84.71 59.06 99.39
N LEU A 921 84.44 60.10 98.61
CA LEU A 921 85.34 61.27 98.48
C LEU A 921 85.30 62.21 99.71
N LYS A 922 84.36 61.98 100.65
CA LYS A 922 84.18 62.78 101.87
C LYS A 922 84.59 62.05 103.15
N SER A 923 85.06 60.81 103.04
CA SER A 923 85.53 59.93 104.12
C SER A 923 87.04 59.76 104.06
#